data_AF-A0A2H4STX8-F1
#
_entry.id   AF-A0A2H4STX8-F1
#
_cell.length_a   1.000
_cell.length_b   1.000
_cell.length_c   1.000
_cell.angle_alpha   90.00
_cell.angle_beta   90.00
_cell.angle_gamma   90.00
#
_symmetry.space_group_name_H-M   'P 1'
#
loop_
_entity.id
_entity.type
_entity.pdbx_description
1 polymer ?
#
loop_
_entity_poly.entity_id
_entity_poly.type
_entity_poly.pdbx_seq_one_letter_code
_entity_poly.pdbx_strand_id
1 'polypeptide(L)'
;MNGVASGRSPYDYGASNLSPGGGGPVVGGKAAVEEFARNMLVGEDRDAPRYPPINRTPSPAVVDLKDPIQIHLLTETALADSNKYEILPQEEVDNLKKQSQLMVQRIESTRANLAIQAKYRDAALSMARLSPDSSQDPRAEEDGLQTQRKCEELALELFNLEKSLMVPQRRILEHTAGILQLTHKASKKKNAQQTQVNNGIPGSPESLYTYTHSRNSLDPAGDDNYFEDGMYPLDSAARKNAIEIPMKSPNRERGEMDRVKEENLILIKSVSDFEEKLRALNGSLRDTIVQFNPDVNKDYIEPPRNTSNAKPLEMLRHQIDYLETGLVAVQAEQESSQQVTPTGPSESEDAVRHLWSVIQKDFAGTRQRREERRRARVDKGLSENDEDEGSDDEFGHSEDYNLKSFTKRVNYLSSQTATLKDQRTVLKRQIKQQRELNNKSDAEKDEELARRQEEVESARQAVVRAERDAMNAQNLLSEALQDLEQARAHATVAGNAQADLQDREETIELLEKKIKKVEAESKLSGDRAAELEIAIADKRVAEEAVSALQADMKLKDKILKNKDNDIDELNMTLAELKTEVTIARAELDGAYGTRAERAADVAALKNNAEVQRLSNQIEKLKKELAGTAEDLESITKETLGAEREKVELESKLDETLQAKQKVEAEVEKAREQIATLQEELDGHRLRVGGGKGGGAGASMLSEQFRATMREERKKFQEDLREERGRARRLEEELARLKRSLGPGKSPLSPR
;
A
#
# COMPACT_ATOMS: atom_id res chain seq x y z
N MET A 1 55.20 42.89 36.17
CA MET A 1 55.60 42.70 34.76
C MET A 1 55.47 41.23 34.43
N ASN A 2 54.83 40.90 33.29
CA ASN A 2 54.88 39.64 32.53
C ASN A 2 54.44 38.36 33.30
N GLY A 3 53.45 37.58 32.86
CA GLY A 3 53.27 36.94 31.54
C GLY A 3 53.81 35.51 31.65
N VAL A 4 53.02 34.43 31.47
CA VAL A 4 52.41 33.94 30.21
C VAL A 4 51.12 33.14 30.51
N ALA A 5 50.19 33.08 29.55
CA ALA A 5 48.97 32.26 29.61
C ALA A 5 49.07 31.00 28.72
N SER A 6 48.33 29.94 29.07
CA SER A 6 48.04 28.80 28.19
C SER A 6 46.56 28.41 28.32
N GLY A 7 45.91 28.20 27.17
CA GLY A 7 44.44 28.21 27.05
C GLY A 7 43.74 26.87 27.30
N ARG A 8 42.44 26.94 27.58
CA ARG A 8 41.53 25.81 27.78
C ARG A 8 40.72 25.59 26.49
N SER A 9 40.72 24.38 25.94
CA SER A 9 39.94 24.03 24.74
C SER A 9 38.45 23.79 25.07
N PRO A 10 37.47 24.26 24.27
CA PRO A 10 36.06 24.25 24.65
C PRO A 10 35.18 23.19 23.95
N TYR A 11 35.70 21.99 23.63
CA TYR A 11 34.86 20.88 23.11
C TYR A 11 35.29 19.51 23.66
N ASP A 12 34.87 19.22 24.89
CA ASP A 12 34.91 17.89 25.49
C ASP A 12 33.53 17.57 26.09
N TYR A 13 32.71 16.83 25.32
CA TYR A 13 31.47 16.23 25.83
C TYR A 13 31.80 14.77 26.17
N GLY A 14 32.14 14.57 27.43
CA GLY A 14 32.81 13.36 27.89
C GLY A 14 31.99 12.07 27.78
N ALA A 15 32.71 10.98 27.55
CA ALA A 15 32.21 9.64 27.84
C ALA A 15 32.13 9.45 29.36
N SER A 16 30.94 9.19 29.90
CA SER A 16 30.74 8.83 31.29
C SER A 16 29.97 7.51 31.42
N ASN A 17 30.51 6.63 32.27
CA ASN A 17 30.00 5.28 32.52
C ASN A 17 28.52 5.25 32.87
N LEU A 18 27.73 4.45 32.14
CA LEU A 18 26.37 4.09 32.52
C LEU A 18 26.39 2.92 33.51
N SER A 19 26.43 3.25 34.79
CA SER A 19 25.93 2.37 35.87
C SER A 19 24.42 2.64 36.06
N PRO A 20 23.59 1.65 36.41
CA PRO A 20 22.13 1.78 36.29
C PRO A 20 21.51 2.56 37.46
N GLY A 21 20.94 3.73 37.18
CA GLY A 21 20.17 4.49 38.18
C GLY A 21 19.78 5.88 37.71
N GLY A 22 18.52 6.06 37.31
CA GLY A 22 17.98 7.35 36.88
C GLY A 22 16.79 7.17 35.93
N GLY A 23 15.57 7.24 36.46
CA GLY A 23 14.35 7.00 35.69
C GLY A 23 14.11 8.08 34.63
N GLY A 24 14.24 7.72 33.36
CA GLY A 24 13.45 8.35 32.30
C GLY A 24 11.97 8.01 32.48
N PRO A 25 11.04 8.72 31.80
CA PRO A 25 9.62 8.42 31.91
C PRO A 25 9.36 6.98 31.45
N VAL A 26 9.00 6.12 32.40
CA VAL A 26 8.50 4.78 32.09
C VAL A 26 7.17 5.00 31.36
N VAL A 27 7.16 4.78 30.04
CA VAL A 27 5.91 4.71 29.29
C VAL A 27 5.13 3.55 29.89
N GLY A 28 4.12 3.87 30.71
CA GLY A 28 3.32 2.85 31.36
C GLY A 28 2.67 1.96 30.30
N GLY A 29 2.65 0.64 30.52
CA GLY A 29 2.15 -0.31 29.52
C GLY A 29 0.77 0.06 28.96
N LYS A 30 -0.10 0.63 29.81
CA LYS A 30 -1.39 1.22 29.42
C LYS A 30 -1.29 2.29 28.32
N ALA A 31 -0.35 3.22 28.43
CA ALA A 31 -0.16 4.28 27.44
C ALA A 31 0.37 3.72 26.10
N ALA A 32 1.29 2.75 26.15
CA ALA A 32 1.80 2.08 24.95
C ALA A 32 0.70 1.25 24.24
N VAL A 33 -0.15 0.55 24.99
CA VAL A 33 -1.30 -0.19 24.46
C VAL A 33 -2.35 0.76 23.87
N GLU A 34 -2.62 1.90 24.51
CA GLU A 34 -3.58 2.91 24.05
C GLU A 34 -3.08 3.70 22.81
N GLU A 35 -1.77 3.90 22.69
CA GLU A 35 -1.14 4.45 21.48
C GLU A 35 -1.19 3.45 20.31
N PHE A 36 -0.89 2.18 20.57
CA PHE A 36 -1.03 1.10 19.58
C PHE A 36 -2.48 0.90 19.11
N ALA A 37 -3.45 0.96 20.03
CA ALA A 37 -4.87 0.86 19.70
C ALA A 37 -5.36 2.04 18.83
N ARG A 38 -4.86 3.27 19.08
CA ARG A 38 -5.11 4.43 18.22
C ARG A 38 -4.52 4.24 16.82
N ASN A 39 -3.31 3.69 16.72
CA ASN A 39 -2.66 3.42 15.43
C ASN A 39 -3.28 2.23 14.67
N MET A 40 -4.02 1.34 15.33
CA MET A 40 -4.78 0.25 14.70
C MET A 40 -6.11 0.70 14.07
N LEU A 41 -6.66 1.84 14.49
CA LEU A 41 -7.92 2.37 13.97
C LEU A 41 -7.72 3.22 12.69
N VAL A 42 -6.48 3.66 12.45
CA VAL A 42 -6.05 4.25 11.18
C VAL A 42 -5.53 3.11 10.30
N GLY A 43 -6.03 3.00 9.06
CA GLY A 43 -5.67 1.91 8.15
C GLY A 43 -4.17 1.80 7.87
N GLU A 44 -3.72 0.65 7.35
CA GLU A 44 -2.30 0.29 7.15
C GLU A 44 -1.49 1.27 6.27
N ASP A 45 -1.06 2.40 6.82
CA ASP A 45 0.12 3.12 6.32
C ASP A 45 1.37 2.48 6.92
N ARG A 46 2.10 1.73 6.09
CA ARG A 46 3.37 1.12 6.48
C ARG A 46 4.50 2.13 6.67
N ASP A 47 4.34 3.34 6.14
CA ASP A 47 5.38 4.39 6.10
C ASP A 47 5.11 5.64 6.96
N ALA A 48 3.97 5.72 7.67
CA ALA A 48 3.70 6.82 8.60
C ALA A 48 4.61 6.74 9.86
N PRO A 49 5.28 7.82 10.31
CA PRO A 49 6.24 7.77 11.41
C PRO A 49 5.55 7.54 12.78
N ARG A 50 5.89 6.41 13.42
CA ARG A 50 5.09 5.77 14.49
C ARG A 50 5.46 6.15 15.93
N TYR A 51 5.58 7.45 16.23
CA TYR A 51 5.68 7.93 17.63
C TYR A 51 5.01 9.31 17.79
N PRO A 52 4.33 9.59 18.91
CA PRO A 52 3.92 10.95 19.28
C PRO A 52 5.17 11.83 19.49
N PRO A 53 5.04 13.16 19.30
CA PRO A 53 6.19 14.05 19.32
C PRO A 53 6.69 14.28 20.76
N ILE A 54 7.55 13.40 21.26
CA ILE A 54 8.45 13.72 22.38
C ILE A 54 9.42 14.78 21.88
N ASN A 55 9.07 16.06 22.07
CA ASN A 55 9.85 17.26 21.75
C ASN A 55 10.79 17.10 20.54
N ARG A 56 10.21 16.76 19.37
CA ARG A 56 10.91 17.05 18.12
C ARG A 56 11.14 18.56 18.09
N THR A 57 12.38 18.97 17.89
CA THR A 57 12.69 20.31 17.39
C THR A 57 11.80 20.60 16.18
N PRO A 58 11.33 21.85 15.99
CA PRO A 58 10.35 22.18 14.97
C PRO A 58 10.75 21.58 13.62
N SER A 59 9.78 21.02 12.91
CA SER A 59 9.97 20.33 11.63
C SER A 59 10.95 21.13 10.76
N PRO A 60 12.01 20.50 10.19
CA PRO A 60 12.96 21.24 9.40
C PRO A 60 12.20 21.95 8.28
N ALA A 61 12.53 23.24 8.09
CA ALA A 61 12.03 23.98 6.95
C ALA A 61 12.31 23.18 5.68
N VAL A 62 11.33 23.12 4.77
CA VAL A 62 11.46 22.38 3.52
C VAL A 62 12.73 22.86 2.81
N VAL A 63 13.73 21.98 2.76
CA VAL A 63 15.02 22.27 2.13
C VAL A 63 14.77 22.38 0.63
N ASP A 64 15.07 23.54 0.04
CA ASP A 64 14.97 23.70 -1.39
C ASP A 64 16.19 23.08 -2.06
N LEU A 65 16.04 21.81 -2.45
CA LEU A 65 17.02 21.06 -3.23
C LEU A 65 17.17 21.59 -4.67
N LYS A 66 16.70 22.81 -4.97
CA LYS A 66 17.02 23.57 -6.18
C LYS A 66 18.04 24.68 -5.95
N ASP A 67 18.25 25.15 -4.71
CA ASP A 67 19.29 26.14 -4.40
C ASP A 67 20.67 25.47 -4.33
N PRO A 68 21.61 25.77 -5.26
CA PRO A 68 22.94 25.20 -5.24
C PRO A 68 23.74 25.56 -3.98
N ILE A 69 23.46 26.72 -3.36
CA ILE A 69 24.15 27.18 -2.16
C ILE A 69 23.69 26.37 -0.95
N GLN A 70 22.37 26.19 -0.78
CA GLN A 70 21.81 25.35 0.27
C GLN A 70 22.29 23.89 0.14
N ILE A 71 22.30 23.32 -1.08
CA ILE A 71 22.84 21.96 -1.31
C ILE A 71 24.32 21.88 -0.93
N HIS A 72 25.14 22.87 -1.32
CA HIS A 72 26.57 22.88 -1.03
C HIS A 72 26.83 22.93 0.49
N LEU A 73 26.16 23.83 1.20
CA LEU A 73 26.29 23.99 2.65
C LEU A 73 25.85 22.72 3.41
N LEU A 74 24.73 22.11 3.02
CA LEU A 74 24.27 20.85 3.61
C LEU A 74 25.21 19.69 3.32
N THR A 75 25.78 19.63 2.10
CA THR A 75 26.77 18.61 1.72
C THR A 75 28.06 18.79 2.52
N GLU A 76 28.58 20.02 2.65
CA GLU A 76 29.77 20.29 3.46
C GLU A 76 29.54 19.97 4.94
N THR A 77 28.35 20.31 5.49
CA THR A 77 27.98 19.98 6.88
C THR A 77 27.88 18.46 7.10
N ALA A 78 27.20 17.74 6.22
CA ALA A 78 27.09 16.28 6.30
C ALA A 78 28.46 15.59 6.15
N LEU A 79 29.34 16.14 5.31
CA LEU A 79 30.74 15.70 5.20
C LEU A 79 31.56 16.08 6.43
N ALA A 80 31.29 17.19 7.10
CA ALA A 80 31.95 17.59 8.34
C ALA A 80 31.59 16.62 9.49
N ASP A 81 30.29 16.35 9.66
CA ASP A 81 29.76 15.48 10.71
C ASP A 81 30.20 14.02 10.53
N SER A 82 30.18 13.51 9.30
CA SER A 82 30.59 12.13 8.98
C SER A 82 32.09 11.86 9.10
N ASN A 83 32.95 12.86 9.36
CA ASN A 83 34.39 12.65 9.59
C ASN A 83 34.70 11.68 10.75
N LYS A 84 33.79 11.56 11.71
CA LYS A 84 34.01 10.82 12.97
C LYS A 84 33.39 9.43 12.96
N TYR A 85 32.71 9.02 11.89
CA TYR A 85 32.06 7.72 11.83
C TYR A 85 33.05 6.62 11.47
N GLU A 86 32.98 5.53 12.23
CA GLU A 86 33.84 4.36 12.06
C GLU A 86 33.40 3.51 10.88
N ILE A 87 34.37 3.04 10.08
CA ILE A 87 34.12 2.15 8.95
C ILE A 87 34.39 0.73 9.40
N LEU A 88 33.29 0.05 9.75
CA LEU A 88 33.24 -1.34 10.18
C LEU A 88 33.71 -2.30 9.06
N PRO A 89 34.29 -3.46 9.41
CA PRO A 89 34.61 -4.51 8.43
C PRO A 89 33.34 -5.16 7.86
N GLN A 90 33.44 -5.70 6.64
CA GLN A 90 32.30 -6.31 5.92
C GLN A 90 31.58 -7.39 6.75
N GLU A 91 32.32 -8.21 7.50
CA GLU A 91 31.75 -9.24 8.38
C GLU A 91 30.88 -8.66 9.51
N GLU A 92 31.32 -7.55 10.14
CA GLU A 92 30.52 -6.88 11.17
C GLU A 92 29.29 -6.22 10.57
N VAL A 93 29.42 -5.59 9.40
CA VAL A 93 28.28 -5.00 8.67
C VAL A 93 27.22 -6.05 8.34
N ASP A 94 27.62 -7.23 7.86
CA ASP A 94 26.68 -8.30 7.54
C ASP A 94 26.10 -8.98 8.79
N ASN A 95 26.85 -9.04 9.90
CA ASN A 95 26.32 -9.45 11.19
C ASN A 95 25.29 -8.45 11.76
N LEU A 96 25.55 -7.13 11.66
CA LEU A 96 24.60 -6.09 12.05
C LEU A 96 23.35 -6.09 11.17
N LYS A 97 23.47 -6.35 9.86
CA LYS A 97 22.30 -6.54 8.97
C LYS A 97 21.47 -7.75 9.38
N LYS A 98 22.10 -8.90 9.62
CA LYS A 98 21.41 -10.12 10.11
C LYS A 98 20.71 -9.85 11.45
N GLN A 99 21.39 -9.19 12.39
CA GLN A 99 20.81 -8.78 13.67
C GLN A 99 19.60 -7.86 13.49
N SER A 100 19.72 -6.85 12.61
CA SER A 100 18.62 -5.94 12.27
C SER A 100 17.43 -6.69 11.66
N GLN A 101 17.65 -7.65 10.75
CA GLN A 101 16.59 -8.45 10.13
C GLN A 101 15.88 -9.34 11.16
N LEU A 102 16.64 -10.03 12.02
CA LEU A 102 16.08 -10.85 13.10
C LEU A 102 15.28 -10.01 14.12
N MET A 103 15.76 -8.80 14.45
CA MET A 103 15.02 -7.87 15.30
C MET A 103 13.73 -7.38 14.63
N VAL A 104 13.75 -7.03 13.33
CA VAL A 104 12.53 -6.66 12.57
C VAL A 104 11.52 -7.79 12.56
N GLN A 105 11.92 -9.03 12.25
CA GLN A 105 11.03 -10.20 12.29
C GLN A 105 10.41 -10.41 13.68
N ARG A 106 11.19 -10.21 14.76
CA ARG A 106 10.66 -10.30 16.13
C ARG A 106 9.73 -9.14 16.48
N ILE A 107 9.98 -7.93 15.99
CA ILE A 107 9.08 -6.76 16.11
C ILE A 107 7.76 -7.03 15.39
N GLU A 108 7.80 -7.57 14.18
CA GLU A 108 6.58 -7.93 13.43
C GLU A 108 5.77 -9.04 14.12
N SER A 109 6.45 -10.08 14.61
CA SER A 109 5.81 -11.16 15.38
C SER A 109 5.21 -10.68 16.69
N THR A 110 5.93 -9.89 17.48
CA THR A 110 5.42 -9.33 18.75
C THR A 110 4.28 -8.33 18.51
N ARG A 111 4.34 -7.54 17.42
CA ARG A 111 3.24 -6.65 17.00
C ARG A 111 1.99 -7.42 16.57
N ALA A 112 2.13 -8.54 15.85
CA ALA A 112 1.02 -9.42 15.50
C ALA A 112 0.40 -10.09 16.74
N ASN A 113 1.24 -10.56 17.68
CA ASN A 113 0.79 -11.10 18.96
C ASN A 113 0.05 -10.05 19.80
N LEU A 114 0.57 -8.82 19.87
CA LEU A 114 -0.09 -7.69 20.54
C LEU A 114 -1.46 -7.37 19.90
N ALA A 115 -1.56 -7.39 18.57
CA ALA A 115 -2.82 -7.20 17.85
C ALA A 115 -3.87 -8.28 18.19
N ILE A 116 -3.44 -9.54 18.30
CA ILE A 116 -4.30 -10.66 18.69
C ILE A 116 -4.72 -10.54 20.16
N GLN A 117 -3.80 -10.24 21.08
CA GLN A 117 -4.12 -10.04 22.50
C GLN A 117 -5.01 -8.81 22.74
N ALA A 118 -4.83 -7.73 21.97
CA ALA A 118 -5.71 -6.56 22.02
C ALA A 118 -7.15 -6.92 21.61
N LYS A 119 -7.33 -7.74 20.57
CA LYS A 119 -8.65 -8.27 20.19
C LYS A 119 -9.26 -9.16 21.29
N TYR A 120 -8.47 -9.99 21.97
CA TYR A 120 -8.96 -10.77 23.12
C TYR A 120 -9.35 -9.88 24.30
N ARG A 121 -8.58 -8.83 24.60
CA ARG A 121 -8.92 -7.81 25.62
C ARG A 121 -10.23 -7.10 25.27
N ASP A 122 -10.41 -6.63 24.04
CA ASP A 122 -11.64 -5.94 23.62
C ASP A 122 -12.85 -6.90 23.56
N ALA A 123 -12.65 -8.16 23.18
CA ALA A 123 -13.67 -9.20 23.28
C ALA A 123 -14.08 -9.45 24.74
N ALA A 124 -13.14 -9.64 25.66
CA ALA A 124 -13.41 -9.80 27.09
C ALA A 124 -14.16 -8.59 27.68
N LEU A 125 -13.76 -7.37 27.32
CA LEU A 125 -14.46 -6.14 27.73
C LEU A 125 -15.88 -6.04 27.14
N SER A 126 -16.11 -6.53 25.92
CA SER A 126 -17.45 -6.59 25.32
C SER A 126 -18.34 -7.63 26.01
N MET A 127 -17.81 -8.82 26.33
CA MET A 127 -18.52 -9.86 27.08
C MET A 127 -18.90 -9.40 28.48
N ALA A 128 -17.98 -8.75 29.21
CA ALA A 128 -18.27 -8.16 30.52
C ALA A 128 -19.35 -7.06 30.48
N ARG A 129 -19.52 -6.37 29.35
CA ARG A 129 -20.60 -5.37 29.14
C ARG A 129 -21.95 -5.98 28.75
N LEU A 130 -21.95 -7.12 28.06
CA LEU A 130 -23.16 -7.77 27.56
C LEU A 130 -23.81 -8.72 28.58
N SER A 131 -23.09 -9.08 29.64
CA SER A 131 -23.57 -9.96 30.71
C SER A 131 -23.81 -9.17 32.02
N PRO A 132 -24.96 -8.48 32.18
CA PRO A 132 -25.24 -7.62 33.34
C PRO A 132 -25.35 -8.38 34.67
N ASP A 133 -25.56 -9.70 34.63
CA ASP A 133 -25.60 -10.58 35.81
C ASP A 133 -24.20 -11.16 36.14
N SER A 134 -23.21 -11.01 35.24
CA SER A 134 -21.84 -11.50 35.45
C SER A 134 -20.90 -10.47 36.07
N SER A 135 -21.38 -9.27 36.43
CA SER A 135 -20.60 -8.26 37.17
C SER A 135 -20.30 -8.68 38.62
N GLN A 136 -20.59 -9.93 38.99
CA GLN A 136 -20.21 -10.58 40.23
C GLN A 136 -19.46 -11.91 40.01
N ASP A 137 -19.14 -12.31 38.76
CA ASP A 137 -18.34 -13.51 38.51
C ASP A 137 -16.83 -13.13 38.49
N PRO A 138 -16.07 -13.42 39.56
CA PRO A 138 -14.69 -12.94 39.69
C PRO A 138 -13.76 -13.50 38.60
N ARG A 139 -14.15 -14.59 37.93
CA ARG A 139 -13.38 -15.21 36.84
C ARG A 139 -13.36 -14.35 35.58
N ALA A 140 -14.48 -13.71 35.25
CA ALA A 140 -14.56 -12.84 34.08
C ALA A 140 -13.73 -11.55 34.26
N GLU A 141 -13.71 -11.00 35.47
CA GLU A 141 -12.83 -9.88 35.82
C GLU A 141 -11.35 -10.29 35.83
N GLU A 142 -11.02 -11.47 36.36
CA GLU A 142 -9.65 -12.00 36.36
C GLU A 142 -9.12 -12.22 34.94
N ASP A 143 -9.90 -12.84 34.05
CA ASP A 143 -9.53 -13.05 32.63
C ASP A 143 -9.35 -11.72 31.87
N GLY A 144 -10.18 -10.71 32.15
CA GLY A 144 -10.02 -9.35 31.63
C GLY A 144 -8.71 -8.70 32.09
N LEU A 145 -8.36 -8.84 33.38
CA LEU A 145 -7.10 -8.34 33.92
C LEU A 145 -5.88 -9.10 33.40
N GLN A 146 -5.99 -10.42 33.18
CA GLN A 146 -4.91 -11.23 32.60
C GLN A 146 -4.65 -10.87 31.13
N THR A 147 -5.69 -10.70 30.32
CA THR A 147 -5.53 -10.27 28.91
C THR A 147 -4.99 -8.84 28.82
N GLN A 148 -5.40 -7.95 29.72
CA GLN A 148 -4.81 -6.62 29.83
C GLN A 148 -3.30 -6.67 30.17
N ARG A 149 -2.89 -7.43 31.20
CA ARG A 149 -1.46 -7.57 31.56
C ARG A 149 -0.62 -8.10 30.40
N LYS A 150 -1.11 -9.11 29.68
CA LYS A 150 -0.44 -9.66 28.48
C LYS A 150 -0.29 -8.61 27.37
N CYS A 151 -1.26 -7.72 27.17
CA CYS A 151 -1.13 -6.60 26.25
C CYS A 151 -0.05 -5.60 26.70
N GLU A 152 -0.03 -5.25 28.00
CA GLU A 152 0.94 -4.32 28.57
C GLU A 152 2.38 -4.88 28.50
N GLU A 153 2.57 -6.18 28.76
CA GLU A 153 3.84 -6.90 28.62
C GLU A 153 4.34 -6.92 27.17
N LEU A 154 3.47 -7.29 26.20
CA LEU A 154 3.82 -7.32 24.77
C LEU A 154 4.12 -5.92 24.22
N ALA A 155 3.43 -4.88 24.68
CA ALA A 155 3.71 -3.50 24.29
C ALA A 155 5.08 -3.01 24.82
N LEU A 156 5.45 -3.41 26.04
CA LEU A 156 6.79 -3.13 26.60
C LEU A 156 7.89 -3.94 25.88
N GLU A 157 7.65 -5.20 25.50
CA GLU A 157 8.59 -5.96 24.68
C GLU A 157 8.79 -5.28 23.31
N LEU A 158 7.70 -4.91 22.63
CA LEU A 158 7.71 -4.23 21.34
C LEU A 158 8.54 -2.94 21.40
N PHE A 159 8.27 -2.07 22.38
CA PHE A 159 9.02 -0.82 22.58
C PHE A 159 10.53 -1.06 22.81
N ASN A 160 10.89 -2.06 23.62
CA ASN A 160 12.29 -2.39 23.88
C ASN A 160 12.99 -2.99 22.64
N LEU A 161 12.29 -3.79 21.84
CA LEU A 161 12.81 -4.32 20.58
C LEU A 161 13.01 -3.22 19.54
N GLU A 162 12.03 -2.33 19.36
CA GLU A 162 12.13 -1.18 18.44
C GLU A 162 13.29 -0.25 18.84
N LYS A 163 13.43 0.06 20.13
CA LYS A 163 14.58 0.82 20.66
C LYS A 163 15.91 0.10 20.43
N SER A 164 15.95 -1.23 20.59
CA SER A 164 17.16 -2.02 20.37
C SER A 164 17.57 -2.05 18.89
N LEU A 165 16.61 -2.14 17.97
CA LEU A 165 16.80 -2.09 16.51
C LEU A 165 17.47 -0.80 16.03
N MET A 166 17.23 0.33 16.68
CA MET A 166 17.87 1.60 16.31
C MET A 166 19.40 1.55 16.39
N VAL A 167 19.99 0.71 17.26
CA VAL A 167 21.45 0.64 17.48
C VAL A 167 22.20 0.03 16.28
N PRO A 168 21.88 -1.20 15.80
CA PRO A 168 22.53 -1.74 14.61
C PRO A 168 22.21 -0.92 13.35
N GLN A 169 20.98 -0.40 13.20
CA GLN A 169 20.63 0.47 12.08
C GLN A 169 21.48 1.75 12.07
N ARG A 170 21.65 2.40 13.22
CA ARG A 170 22.51 3.57 13.38
C ARG A 170 23.96 3.25 13.02
N ARG A 171 24.52 2.15 13.52
CA ARG A 171 25.90 1.73 13.16
C ARG A 171 26.07 1.49 11.66
N ILE A 172 25.10 0.85 11.01
CA ILE A 172 25.12 0.66 9.54
C ILE A 172 25.10 2.00 8.81
N LEU A 173 24.28 2.96 9.27
CA LEU A 173 24.20 4.31 8.69
C LEU A 173 25.47 5.15 8.92
N GLU A 174 26.08 5.04 10.11
CA GLU A 174 27.37 5.68 10.42
C GLU A 174 28.47 5.12 9.49
N HIS A 175 28.54 3.79 9.32
CA HIS A 175 29.44 3.13 8.38
C HIS A 175 29.20 3.56 6.92
N THR A 176 27.94 3.60 6.43
CA THR A 176 27.68 4.01 5.04
C THR A 176 28.01 5.49 4.81
N ALA A 177 27.71 6.37 5.77
CA ALA A 177 28.12 7.77 5.73
C ALA A 177 29.65 7.91 5.71
N GLY A 178 30.38 7.13 6.51
CA GLY A 178 31.85 7.08 6.50
C GLY A 178 32.43 6.64 5.15
N ILE A 179 31.88 5.60 4.51
CA ILE A 179 32.27 5.18 3.16
C ILE A 179 31.99 6.27 2.12
N LEU A 180 30.78 6.86 2.13
CA LEU A 180 30.43 7.95 1.21
C LEU A 180 31.40 9.13 1.36
N GLN A 181 31.79 9.45 2.58
CA GLN A 181 32.76 10.49 2.86
C GLN A 181 34.16 10.17 2.32
N LEU A 182 34.63 8.92 2.44
CA LEU A 182 35.90 8.49 1.83
C LEU A 182 35.87 8.58 0.30
N THR A 183 34.76 8.19 -0.34
CA THR A 183 34.67 8.26 -1.82
C THR A 183 34.68 9.71 -2.33
N HIS A 184 34.07 10.65 -1.60
CA HIS A 184 34.16 12.09 -1.88
C HIS A 184 35.59 12.64 -1.69
N LYS A 185 36.33 12.20 -0.66
CA LYS A 185 37.75 12.55 -0.48
C LYS A 185 38.63 11.97 -1.60
N ALA A 186 38.33 10.76 -2.07
CA ALA A 186 39.07 10.09 -3.13
C ALA A 186 38.91 10.77 -4.51
N SER A 187 37.70 11.20 -4.88
CA SER A 187 37.47 11.93 -6.14
C SER A 187 38.20 13.28 -6.15
N LYS A 188 38.15 14.04 -5.05
CA LYS A 188 38.86 15.31 -4.89
C LYS A 188 40.39 15.14 -5.04
N LYS A 189 40.95 14.04 -4.51
CA LYS A 189 42.38 13.72 -4.64
C LYS A 189 42.78 13.33 -6.08
N LYS A 190 41.88 12.66 -6.82
CA LYS A 190 42.12 12.25 -8.22
C LYS A 190 42.12 13.45 -9.18
N ASN A 191 41.22 14.43 -8.98
CA ASN A 191 41.24 15.68 -9.74
C ASN A 191 42.49 16.53 -9.45
N ALA A 192 42.96 16.57 -8.20
CA ALA A 192 44.18 17.31 -7.83
C ALA A 192 45.46 16.78 -8.52
N GLN A 193 45.51 15.49 -8.90
CA GLN A 193 46.62 14.93 -9.67
C GLN A 193 46.55 15.23 -11.18
N GLN A 194 45.41 15.70 -11.71
CA GLN A 194 45.31 16.13 -13.11
C GLN A 194 45.67 17.62 -13.34
N THR A 195 45.91 18.40 -12.28
CA THR A 195 46.18 19.85 -12.38
C THR A 195 47.65 20.25 -12.24
N GLN A 196 48.60 19.30 -12.15
CA GLN A 196 50.04 19.59 -12.13
C GLN A 196 50.72 19.32 -13.48
N VAL A 197 50.45 20.18 -14.46
CA VAL A 197 51.40 20.48 -15.55
C VAL A 197 51.39 21.99 -15.88
N ASN A 198 52.55 22.60 -15.67
CA ASN A 198 53.03 23.91 -16.14
C ASN A 198 52.41 25.22 -15.61
N ASN A 199 53.32 26.13 -15.25
CA ASN A 199 53.08 27.47 -14.71
C ASN A 199 52.49 28.43 -15.77
N GLY A 200 51.53 29.25 -15.34
CA GLY A 200 51.05 30.44 -16.05
C GLY A 200 50.27 31.34 -15.08
N ILE A 201 50.69 32.60 -14.96
CA ILE A 201 50.30 33.64 -13.99
C ILE A 201 48.76 33.73 -13.69
N PRO A 202 48.32 34.06 -12.45
CA PRO A 202 46.92 34.01 -12.06
C PRO A 202 46.09 35.15 -12.67
N GLY A 203 44.89 34.85 -13.19
CA GLY A 203 43.96 35.84 -13.73
C GLY A 203 42.52 35.61 -13.27
N SER A 204 41.95 36.63 -12.62
CA SER A 204 40.50 36.87 -12.34
C SER A 204 39.73 35.87 -11.43
N PRO A 205 38.71 36.35 -10.66
CA PRO A 205 38.05 35.59 -9.60
C PRO A 205 36.85 34.74 -10.08
N GLU A 206 36.93 34.11 -11.24
CA GLU A 206 35.76 33.46 -11.90
C GLU A 206 35.60 31.96 -11.55
N SER A 207 36.55 31.36 -10.84
CA SER A 207 36.60 29.91 -10.56
C SER A 207 35.67 29.41 -9.43
N LEU A 208 34.68 30.20 -9.00
CA LEU A 208 33.72 29.81 -7.95
C LEU A 208 32.46 29.10 -8.47
N TYR A 209 32.17 29.18 -9.78
CA TYR A 209 30.91 28.67 -10.36
C TYR A 209 31.06 27.43 -11.26
N THR A 210 32.27 26.94 -11.52
CA THR A 210 32.53 25.78 -12.38
C THR A 210 32.42 24.43 -11.64
N TYR A 211 31.36 24.22 -10.86
CA TYR A 211 31.14 22.99 -10.08
C TYR A 211 29.72 22.40 -10.14
N THR A 212 29.03 22.62 -11.26
CA THR A 212 27.86 21.82 -11.72
C THR A 212 27.99 21.59 -13.24
N HIS A 213 27.15 20.73 -13.82
CA HIS A 213 27.09 20.38 -15.26
C HIS A 213 28.12 19.36 -15.80
N SER A 214 28.02 18.12 -15.34
CA SER A 214 28.39 16.95 -16.16
C SER A 214 27.54 15.73 -15.80
N ARG A 215 26.19 15.86 -15.82
CA ARG A 215 25.27 14.72 -15.63
C ARG A 215 23.80 14.90 -16.04
N ASN A 216 23.51 15.55 -17.17
CA ASN A 216 22.18 15.50 -17.79
C ASN A 216 22.27 14.96 -19.23
N SER A 217 21.42 13.97 -19.55
CA SER A 217 21.31 13.31 -20.85
C SER A 217 19.83 13.09 -21.17
N LEU A 218 19.23 14.07 -21.85
CA LEU A 218 17.91 14.21 -22.47
C LEU A 218 17.87 15.70 -22.94
N ASP A 219 17.27 16.17 -24.03
CA ASP A 219 16.68 15.59 -25.26
C ASP A 219 16.38 16.80 -26.20
N PRO A 220 15.66 16.72 -27.35
CA PRO A 220 15.44 15.66 -28.35
C PRO A 220 15.75 16.18 -29.80
N ALA A 221 15.45 15.34 -30.82
CA ALA A 221 15.07 15.67 -32.22
C ALA A 221 15.85 16.71 -33.08
N GLY A 222 16.27 16.27 -34.28
CA GLY A 222 16.72 17.14 -35.40
C GLY A 222 16.91 16.31 -36.68
N ASP A 223 16.26 16.71 -37.77
CA ASP A 223 15.99 15.90 -38.98
C ASP A 223 17.09 16.01 -40.08
N ASP A 224 16.82 15.35 -41.21
CA ASP A 224 17.35 15.55 -42.57
C ASP A 224 18.57 14.74 -43.08
N ASN A 225 18.23 13.52 -43.52
CA ASN A 225 18.18 13.12 -44.95
C ASN A 225 19.44 12.92 -45.85
N TYR A 226 19.27 11.92 -46.74
CA TYR A 226 19.86 11.75 -48.08
C TYR A 226 21.35 11.32 -48.23
N PHE A 227 21.58 10.00 -48.39
CA PHE A 227 21.70 9.42 -49.74
C PHE A 227 21.58 7.88 -49.74
N GLU A 228 21.11 7.33 -50.86
CA GLU A 228 20.75 5.92 -51.06
C GLU A 228 21.63 5.26 -52.14
N ASP A 229 22.10 4.03 -51.91
CA ASP A 229 22.14 2.87 -52.83
C ASP A 229 22.99 1.72 -52.21
N GLY A 230 22.66 0.45 -52.50
CA GLY A 230 23.50 -0.72 -52.14
C GLY A 230 22.79 -1.88 -51.43
N MET A 231 22.06 -2.72 -52.18
CA MET A 231 21.46 -3.99 -51.74
C MET A 231 22.43 -4.98 -51.06
N TYR A 232 22.04 -5.56 -49.91
CA TYR A 232 21.97 -7.01 -49.61
C TYR A 232 21.32 -7.24 -48.22
N PRO A 233 20.58 -8.36 -47.96
CA PRO A 233 19.68 -8.43 -46.81
C PRO A 233 20.24 -9.14 -45.57
N LEU A 234 19.97 -8.52 -44.42
CA LEU A 234 19.58 -9.12 -43.14
C LEU A 234 20.55 -10.12 -42.48
N ASP A 235 21.31 -9.62 -41.50
CA ASP A 235 21.59 -10.39 -40.28
C ASP A 235 21.49 -9.49 -39.04
N SER A 236 20.87 -9.99 -37.98
CA SER A 236 20.29 -9.14 -36.92
C SER A 236 21.27 -8.86 -35.77
N ALA A 237 21.98 -7.74 -35.84
CA ALA A 237 22.90 -7.30 -34.78
C ALA A 237 22.15 -6.73 -33.57
N ALA A 238 21.77 -7.59 -32.63
CA ALA A 238 21.19 -7.21 -31.35
C ALA A 238 22.16 -6.37 -30.48
N ARG A 239 21.58 -5.57 -29.58
CA ARG A 239 22.25 -4.52 -28.80
C ARG A 239 23.29 -5.10 -27.84
N LYS A 240 24.53 -4.59 -27.90
CA LYS A 240 25.53 -4.80 -26.86
C LYS A 240 25.15 -4.00 -25.61
N ASN A 241 24.55 -4.66 -24.61
CA ASN A 241 24.63 -4.33 -23.18
C ASN A 241 23.88 -5.38 -22.35
N ALA A 242 24.50 -6.55 -22.18
CA ALA A 242 24.15 -7.51 -21.15
C ALA A 242 25.45 -7.98 -20.49
N ILE A 243 25.50 -8.02 -19.16
CA ILE A 243 26.62 -8.62 -18.42
C ILE A 243 26.35 -10.11 -18.39
N GLU A 244 26.88 -10.84 -19.37
CA GLU A 244 26.82 -12.30 -19.38
C GLU A 244 27.67 -12.86 -18.22
N ILE A 245 27.02 -13.65 -17.36
CA ILE A 245 27.72 -14.56 -16.45
C ILE A 245 28.40 -15.62 -17.34
N PRO A 246 29.72 -15.85 -17.25
CA PRO A 246 30.40 -16.81 -18.11
C PRO A 246 29.83 -18.24 -17.96
N MET A 247 29.13 -18.70 -18.99
CA MET A 247 28.77 -20.11 -19.15
C MET A 247 30.05 -20.97 -19.11
N LYS A 248 29.97 -22.11 -18.43
CA LYS A 248 31.11 -23.01 -18.12
C LYS A 248 31.95 -23.28 -19.37
N SER A 249 33.25 -23.00 -19.26
CA SER A 249 34.17 -22.96 -20.40
C SER A 249 34.26 -24.32 -21.14
N PRO A 250 34.06 -24.37 -22.47
CA PRO A 250 34.16 -25.60 -23.28
C PRO A 250 35.55 -26.28 -23.30
N ASN A 251 36.53 -25.75 -22.59
CA ASN A 251 37.90 -26.28 -22.53
C ASN A 251 38.08 -27.40 -21.50
N ARG A 252 37.17 -27.59 -20.53
CA ARG A 252 37.35 -28.66 -19.53
C ARG A 252 37.07 -30.05 -20.11
N GLU A 253 35.94 -30.24 -20.78
CA GLU A 253 35.62 -31.51 -21.46
C GLU A 253 36.59 -31.80 -22.61
N ARG A 254 37.03 -30.77 -23.33
CA ARG A 254 38.03 -30.91 -24.41
C ARG A 254 39.39 -31.38 -23.85
N GLY A 255 39.84 -30.77 -22.75
CA GLY A 255 41.08 -31.16 -22.07
C GLY A 255 41.04 -32.55 -21.42
N GLU A 256 39.89 -32.96 -20.87
CA GLU A 256 39.72 -34.33 -20.34
C GLU A 256 39.69 -35.36 -21.48
N MET A 257 39.00 -35.08 -22.59
CA MET A 257 38.98 -35.97 -23.76
C MET A 257 40.32 -36.03 -24.51
N ASP A 258 41.11 -34.95 -24.54
CA ASP A 258 42.44 -34.95 -25.16
C ASP A 258 43.48 -35.68 -24.28
N ARG A 259 43.38 -35.58 -22.94
CA ARG A 259 44.17 -36.43 -22.02
C ARG A 259 43.87 -37.91 -22.19
N VAL A 260 42.59 -38.30 -22.26
CA VAL A 260 42.20 -39.70 -22.47
C VAL A 260 42.70 -40.24 -23.83
N LYS A 261 42.77 -39.40 -24.87
CA LYS A 261 43.40 -39.79 -26.15
C LYS A 261 44.91 -39.97 -26.02
N GLU A 262 45.60 -39.07 -25.31
CA GLU A 262 47.04 -39.13 -25.08
C GLU A 262 47.42 -40.37 -24.24
N GLU A 263 46.67 -40.66 -23.18
CA GLU A 263 46.80 -41.89 -22.37
C GLU A 263 46.56 -43.16 -23.20
N ASN A 264 45.53 -43.19 -24.07
CA ASN A 264 45.29 -44.31 -24.98
C ASN A 264 46.44 -44.47 -26.00
N LEU A 265 47.00 -43.38 -26.51
CA LEU A 265 48.12 -43.43 -27.46
C LEU A 265 49.40 -43.97 -26.79
N ILE A 266 49.67 -43.54 -25.56
CA ILE A 266 50.76 -44.06 -24.72
C ILE A 266 50.55 -45.55 -24.44
N LEU A 267 49.32 -45.97 -24.11
CA LEU A 267 49.00 -47.37 -23.85
C LEU A 267 49.21 -48.24 -25.09
N ILE A 268 48.70 -47.83 -26.26
CA ILE A 268 48.89 -48.53 -27.54
C ILE A 268 50.38 -48.66 -27.87
N LYS A 269 51.16 -47.59 -27.68
CA LYS A 269 52.62 -47.63 -27.86
C LYS A 269 53.27 -48.62 -26.90
N SER A 270 52.91 -48.61 -25.61
CA SER A 270 53.50 -49.53 -24.62
C SER A 270 53.18 -51.00 -24.90
N VAL A 271 52.00 -51.29 -25.46
CA VAL A 271 51.62 -52.63 -25.91
C VAL A 271 52.45 -53.05 -27.13
N SER A 272 52.70 -52.15 -28.09
CA SER A 272 53.58 -52.43 -29.25
C SER A 272 55.02 -52.67 -28.82
N ASP A 273 55.55 -51.85 -27.90
CA ASP A 273 56.91 -52.00 -27.36
C ASP A 273 57.06 -53.32 -26.58
N PHE A 274 55.99 -53.80 -25.95
CA PHE A 274 55.95 -55.09 -25.25
C PHE A 274 55.87 -56.28 -26.22
N GLU A 275 55.04 -56.19 -27.26
CA GLU A 275 54.95 -57.17 -28.35
C GLU A 275 56.31 -57.36 -29.04
N GLU A 276 57.04 -56.28 -29.33
CA GLU A 276 58.35 -56.37 -29.98
C GLU A 276 59.40 -57.05 -29.08
N LYS A 277 59.42 -56.72 -27.78
CA LYS A 277 60.29 -57.38 -26.79
C LYS A 277 59.97 -58.86 -26.61
N LEU A 278 58.69 -59.21 -26.53
CA LEU A 278 58.26 -60.61 -26.38
C LEU A 278 58.59 -61.42 -27.64
N ARG A 279 58.44 -60.83 -28.84
CA ARG A 279 58.89 -61.45 -30.10
C ARG A 279 60.39 -61.69 -30.12
N ALA A 280 61.20 -60.72 -29.67
CA ALA A 280 62.65 -60.88 -29.58
C ALA A 280 63.07 -61.97 -28.58
N LEU A 281 62.39 -62.04 -27.42
CA LEU A 281 62.59 -63.10 -26.43
C LEU A 281 62.24 -64.49 -26.99
N ASN A 282 61.13 -64.61 -27.71
CA ASN A 282 60.71 -65.86 -28.36
C ASN A 282 61.69 -66.30 -29.45
N GLY A 283 62.26 -65.35 -30.21
CA GLY A 283 63.37 -65.63 -31.13
C GLY A 283 64.59 -66.18 -30.40
N SER A 284 65.03 -65.52 -29.33
CA SER A 284 66.14 -66.01 -28.51
C SER A 284 65.87 -67.38 -27.88
N LEU A 285 64.64 -67.66 -27.46
CA LEU A 285 64.25 -68.96 -26.92
C LEU A 285 64.36 -70.06 -27.98
N ARG A 286 63.83 -69.82 -29.18
CA ARG A 286 64.00 -70.70 -30.33
C ARG A 286 65.47 -70.98 -30.60
N ASP A 287 66.29 -69.94 -30.66
CA ASP A 287 67.72 -70.08 -30.94
C ASP A 287 68.42 -70.90 -29.86
N THR A 288 68.04 -70.77 -28.58
CA THR A 288 68.56 -71.64 -27.51
C THR A 288 68.09 -73.10 -27.63
N ILE A 289 66.85 -73.37 -28.03
CA ILE A 289 66.33 -74.74 -28.26
C ILE A 289 67.07 -75.42 -29.43
N VAL A 290 67.30 -74.68 -30.51
CA VAL A 290 68.09 -75.12 -31.67
C VAL A 290 69.55 -75.34 -31.28
N GLN A 291 70.14 -74.46 -30.46
CA GLN A 291 71.53 -74.58 -30.01
C GLN A 291 71.75 -75.76 -29.05
N PHE A 292 70.74 -76.12 -28.24
CA PHE A 292 70.85 -77.23 -27.29
C PHE A 292 70.93 -78.60 -28.00
N ASN A 293 70.20 -78.77 -29.10
CA ASN A 293 70.15 -80.02 -29.87
C ASN A 293 69.94 -79.76 -31.38
N PRO A 294 71.01 -79.36 -32.11
CA PRO A 294 70.89 -78.82 -33.47
C PRO A 294 70.50 -79.84 -34.54
N ASP A 295 70.71 -81.14 -34.30
CA ASP A 295 70.37 -82.20 -35.26
C ASP A 295 68.88 -82.56 -35.22
N VAL A 296 68.22 -82.39 -34.06
CA VAL A 296 66.79 -82.68 -33.86
C VAL A 296 65.93 -81.42 -34.03
N ASN A 297 66.35 -80.29 -33.46
CA ASN A 297 65.52 -79.09 -33.33
C ASN A 297 65.68 -78.08 -34.49
N LYS A 298 66.41 -78.43 -35.56
CA LYS A 298 66.70 -77.52 -36.70
C LYS A 298 65.46 -76.85 -37.30
N ASP A 299 64.38 -77.62 -37.46
CA ASP A 299 63.12 -77.19 -38.06
C ASP A 299 62.09 -76.70 -37.02
N TYR A 300 62.53 -76.33 -35.80
CA TYR A 300 61.64 -75.81 -34.76
C TYR A 300 60.88 -74.56 -35.25
N ILE A 301 59.58 -74.51 -34.95
CA ILE A 301 58.61 -73.55 -35.48
C ILE A 301 59.08 -72.11 -35.22
N GLU A 302 58.93 -71.20 -36.19
CA GLU A 302 59.25 -69.78 -36.00
C GLU A 302 58.23 -69.05 -35.09
N PRO A 303 58.65 -68.02 -34.34
CA PRO A 303 57.71 -67.18 -33.58
C PRO A 303 56.66 -66.50 -34.47
N PRO A 304 55.41 -66.34 -34.02
CA PRO A 304 54.36 -65.67 -34.78
C PRO A 304 54.75 -64.25 -35.23
N ARG A 305 54.63 -63.98 -36.54
CA ARG A 305 54.93 -62.67 -37.15
C ARG A 305 53.68 -61.79 -37.19
N ASN A 306 53.86 -60.50 -36.93
CA ASN A 306 52.76 -59.53 -36.92
C ASN A 306 52.18 -59.35 -38.34
N THR A 307 50.87 -59.55 -38.49
CA THR A 307 50.12 -59.30 -39.72
C THR A 307 49.31 -58.02 -39.53
N SER A 308 49.33 -57.10 -40.52
CA SER A 308 48.89 -55.70 -40.35
C SER A 308 47.42 -55.47 -39.97
N ASN A 309 46.62 -56.54 -39.89
CA ASN A 309 45.18 -56.50 -39.61
C ASN A 309 44.80 -57.23 -38.30
N ALA A 310 45.76 -57.79 -37.56
CA ALA A 310 45.50 -58.47 -36.30
C ALA A 310 45.38 -57.49 -35.12
N LYS A 311 44.49 -57.77 -34.15
CA LYS A 311 44.37 -56.93 -32.95
C LYS A 311 45.60 -57.13 -32.05
N PRO A 312 46.18 -56.07 -31.44
CA PRO A 312 47.37 -56.20 -30.60
C PRO A 312 47.23 -57.21 -29.46
N LEU A 313 46.05 -57.31 -28.83
CA LEU A 313 45.77 -58.26 -27.76
C LEU A 313 45.76 -59.73 -28.23
N GLU A 314 45.30 -59.99 -29.47
CA GLU A 314 45.32 -61.32 -30.07
C GLU A 314 46.75 -61.70 -30.46
N MET A 315 47.53 -60.77 -31.02
CA MET A 315 48.95 -60.98 -31.34
C MET A 315 49.78 -61.35 -30.09
N LEU A 316 49.55 -60.65 -28.98
CA LEU A 316 50.26 -60.92 -27.73
C LEU A 316 49.95 -62.31 -27.16
N ARG A 317 48.71 -62.79 -27.28
CA ARG A 317 48.33 -64.15 -26.85
C ARG A 317 49.11 -65.23 -27.62
N HIS A 318 49.14 -65.15 -28.95
CA HIS A 318 49.90 -66.11 -29.77
C HIS A 318 51.40 -66.11 -29.45
N GLN A 319 51.97 -64.97 -29.04
CA GLN A 319 53.36 -64.91 -28.58
C GLN A 319 53.56 -65.53 -27.19
N ILE A 320 52.59 -65.42 -26.28
CA ILE A 320 52.64 -66.09 -24.97
C ILE A 320 52.49 -67.62 -25.15
N ASP A 321 51.55 -68.08 -25.97
CA ASP A 321 51.36 -69.51 -26.25
C ASP A 321 52.62 -70.16 -26.87
N TYR A 322 53.35 -69.41 -27.71
CA TYR A 322 54.65 -69.82 -28.25
C TYR A 322 55.74 -69.87 -27.16
N LEU A 323 55.76 -68.91 -26.23
CA LEU A 323 56.70 -68.90 -25.11
C LEU A 323 56.49 -70.11 -24.19
N GLU A 324 55.23 -70.44 -23.86
CA GLU A 324 54.88 -71.58 -23.02
C GLU A 324 55.31 -72.91 -23.67
N THR A 325 55.02 -73.10 -24.96
CA THR A 325 55.42 -74.31 -25.69
C THR A 325 56.94 -74.43 -25.88
N GLY A 326 57.65 -73.31 -26.04
CA GLY A 326 59.12 -73.28 -26.07
C GLY A 326 59.77 -73.64 -24.73
N LEU A 327 59.24 -73.14 -23.61
CA LEU A 327 59.78 -73.43 -22.28
C LEU A 327 59.65 -74.91 -21.89
N VAL A 328 58.56 -75.56 -22.26
CA VAL A 328 58.38 -77.01 -22.08
C VAL A 328 59.44 -77.82 -22.86
N ALA A 329 59.79 -77.38 -24.08
CA ALA A 329 60.84 -78.02 -24.87
C ALA A 329 62.24 -77.87 -24.22
N VAL A 330 62.58 -76.69 -23.70
CA VAL A 330 63.86 -76.47 -22.97
C VAL A 330 63.96 -77.35 -21.72
N GLN A 331 62.86 -77.51 -20.97
CA GLN A 331 62.88 -78.33 -19.76
C GLN A 331 63.13 -79.82 -20.07
N ALA A 332 62.51 -80.36 -21.12
CA ALA A 332 62.74 -81.74 -21.56
C ALA A 332 64.21 -82.00 -21.96
N GLU A 333 64.86 -81.05 -22.64
CA GLU A 333 66.29 -81.14 -23.02
C GLU A 333 67.25 -80.98 -21.81
N GLN A 334 66.86 -80.22 -20.77
CA GLN A 334 67.64 -80.15 -19.52
C GLN A 334 67.59 -81.45 -18.71
N GLU A 335 66.42 -82.08 -18.58
CA GLU A 335 66.25 -83.34 -17.84
C GLU A 335 67.04 -84.49 -18.48
N SER A 336 67.21 -84.46 -19.81
CA SER A 336 68.09 -85.34 -20.59
C SER A 336 69.58 -85.22 -20.19
N SER A 337 70.04 -84.02 -19.83
CA SER A 337 71.48 -83.73 -19.67
C SER A 337 72.06 -83.97 -18.26
N GLN A 338 71.24 -84.24 -17.23
CA GLN A 338 71.71 -84.28 -15.83
C GLN A 338 72.25 -85.63 -15.34
N GLN A 339 72.36 -86.67 -16.18
CA GLN A 339 72.85 -88.00 -15.78
C GLN A 339 74.38 -88.20 -15.88
N VAL A 340 75.17 -87.41 -15.14
CA VAL A 340 76.58 -87.74 -14.86
C VAL A 340 76.96 -87.34 -13.42
N THR A 341 77.47 -88.28 -12.62
CA THR A 341 77.97 -88.05 -11.25
C THR A 341 79.43 -88.53 -11.09
N PRO A 342 80.30 -87.79 -10.38
CA PRO A 342 81.66 -88.23 -10.05
C PRO A 342 81.83 -88.61 -8.56
N THR A 343 82.91 -89.36 -8.24
CA THR A 343 83.35 -89.67 -6.87
C THR A 343 84.88 -89.77 -6.79
N GLY A 344 85.51 -89.27 -5.71
CA GLY A 344 86.94 -89.47 -5.46
C GLY A 344 87.51 -88.67 -4.27
N PRO A 345 88.13 -89.29 -3.24
CA PRO A 345 88.58 -88.58 -2.04
C PRO A 345 89.96 -87.88 -2.16
N SER A 346 90.75 -88.18 -3.21
CA SER A 346 92.02 -87.46 -3.46
C SER A 346 91.78 -86.00 -3.80
N GLU A 347 90.59 -85.66 -4.31
CA GLU A 347 90.17 -84.28 -4.54
C GLU A 347 90.08 -83.48 -3.23
N SER A 348 90.07 -84.08 -2.04
CA SER A 348 89.87 -83.32 -0.79
C SER A 348 91.01 -82.35 -0.47
N GLU A 349 92.29 -82.72 -0.67
CA GLU A 349 93.41 -81.80 -0.42
C GLU A 349 93.58 -80.79 -1.57
N ASP A 350 93.41 -81.24 -2.82
CA ASP A 350 93.40 -80.36 -3.99
C ASP A 350 92.23 -79.38 -3.95
N ALA A 351 91.07 -79.77 -3.44
CA ALA A 351 89.92 -78.90 -3.20
C ALA A 351 90.18 -77.90 -2.09
N VAL A 352 90.93 -78.23 -1.03
CA VAL A 352 91.33 -77.25 0.00
C VAL A 352 92.33 -76.24 -0.56
N ARG A 353 93.30 -76.68 -1.38
CA ARG A 353 94.24 -75.78 -2.08
C ARG A 353 93.55 -74.92 -3.14
N HIS A 354 92.61 -75.50 -3.88
CA HIS A 354 91.73 -74.80 -4.82
C HIS A 354 90.86 -73.78 -4.10
N LEU A 355 90.22 -74.15 -2.99
CA LEU A 355 89.40 -73.28 -2.17
C LEU A 355 90.22 -72.11 -1.57
N TRP A 356 91.47 -72.34 -1.16
CA TRP A 356 92.38 -71.25 -0.81
C TRP A 356 92.63 -70.29 -1.98
N SER A 357 92.90 -70.81 -3.18
CA SER A 357 93.08 -69.99 -4.39
C SER A 357 91.82 -69.21 -4.78
N VAL A 358 90.64 -69.83 -4.67
CA VAL A 358 89.33 -69.20 -4.89
C VAL A 358 89.10 -68.09 -3.87
N ILE A 359 89.24 -68.38 -2.57
CA ILE A 359 89.10 -67.38 -1.49
C ILE A 359 90.06 -66.19 -1.73
N GLN A 360 91.32 -66.44 -2.10
CA GLN A 360 92.31 -65.39 -2.35
C GLN A 360 91.95 -64.52 -3.57
N LYS A 361 91.42 -65.13 -4.65
CA LYS A 361 90.90 -64.42 -5.83
C LYS A 361 89.62 -63.63 -5.50
N ASP A 362 88.72 -64.20 -4.71
CA ASP A 362 87.45 -63.56 -4.31
C ASP A 362 87.70 -62.35 -3.41
N PHE A 363 88.66 -62.42 -2.48
CA PHE A 363 89.08 -61.25 -1.70
C PHE A 363 89.70 -60.17 -2.61
N ALA A 364 90.59 -60.53 -3.53
CA ALA A 364 91.18 -59.57 -4.48
C ALA A 364 90.12 -58.91 -5.39
N GLY A 365 89.20 -59.68 -5.96
CA GLY A 365 88.10 -59.17 -6.78
C GLY A 365 87.03 -58.41 -5.98
N THR A 366 86.88 -58.69 -4.69
CA THR A 366 86.02 -57.91 -3.79
C THR A 366 86.65 -56.57 -3.45
N ARG A 367 87.97 -56.53 -3.23
CA ARG A 367 88.73 -55.28 -3.06
C ARG A 367 88.67 -54.42 -4.33
N GLN A 368 88.89 -55.01 -5.51
CA GLN A 368 88.80 -54.30 -6.79
C GLN A 368 87.40 -53.69 -7.01
N ARG A 369 86.32 -54.44 -6.75
CA ARG A 369 84.94 -53.91 -6.84
C ARG A 369 84.61 -52.87 -5.76
N ARG A 370 85.24 -52.91 -4.57
CA ARG A 370 85.11 -51.84 -3.56
C ARG A 370 85.79 -50.57 -4.06
N GLU A 371 87.02 -50.67 -4.55
CA GLU A 371 87.79 -49.56 -5.11
C GLU A 371 87.14 -48.96 -6.36
N GLU A 372 86.58 -49.78 -7.25
CA GLU A 372 85.82 -49.33 -8.41
C GLU A 372 84.54 -48.58 -8.00
N ARG A 373 83.79 -49.06 -7.00
CA ARG A 373 82.63 -48.34 -6.43
C ARG A 373 83.01 -47.05 -5.69
N ARG A 374 84.22 -46.96 -5.13
CA ARG A 374 84.75 -45.72 -4.54
C ARG A 374 85.08 -44.73 -5.67
N ARG A 375 85.88 -45.15 -6.64
CA ARG A 375 86.25 -44.35 -7.83
C ARG A 375 85.02 -43.85 -8.61
N ALA A 376 84.00 -44.68 -8.78
CA ALA A 376 82.75 -44.30 -9.46
C ALA A 376 81.84 -43.36 -8.64
N ARG A 377 81.97 -43.31 -7.30
CA ARG A 377 81.30 -42.27 -6.48
C ARG A 377 82.00 -40.92 -6.60
N VAL A 378 83.33 -40.93 -6.55
CA VAL A 378 84.18 -39.74 -6.74
C VAL A 378 83.94 -39.13 -8.13
N ASP A 379 83.90 -39.97 -9.18
CA ASP A 379 83.57 -39.55 -10.56
C ASP A 379 82.17 -38.91 -10.69
N LYS A 380 81.24 -39.30 -9.81
CA LYS A 380 79.86 -38.78 -9.78
C LYS A 380 79.65 -37.56 -8.87
N GLY A 381 80.73 -36.99 -8.32
CA GLY A 381 80.70 -35.76 -7.52
C GLY A 381 80.06 -35.89 -6.13
N LEU A 382 79.91 -37.12 -5.62
CA LEU A 382 79.47 -37.37 -4.25
C LEU A 382 80.68 -37.33 -3.31
N SER A 383 80.56 -36.70 -2.14
CA SER A 383 81.66 -36.61 -1.17
C SER A 383 82.09 -37.99 -0.67
N GLU A 384 83.39 -38.12 -0.42
CA GLU A 384 83.92 -39.18 0.44
C GLU A 384 83.42 -38.91 1.87
N ASN A 385 82.26 -39.48 2.22
CA ASN A 385 81.89 -39.65 3.62
C ASN A 385 82.66 -40.85 4.16
N ASP A 386 83.39 -40.66 5.26
CA ASP A 386 84.34 -41.60 5.87
C ASP A 386 83.73 -42.91 6.44
N GLU A 387 82.47 -43.22 6.13
CA GLU A 387 81.71 -44.34 6.71
C GLU A 387 81.86 -45.67 5.97
N ASP A 388 82.53 -45.70 4.81
CA ASP A 388 82.83 -46.92 4.03
C ASP A 388 84.29 -47.41 4.20
N GLU A 389 85.09 -46.73 5.03
CA GLU A 389 86.42 -47.14 5.50
C GLU A 389 86.30 -48.22 6.60
N GLY A 390 85.63 -49.32 6.25
CA GLY A 390 85.65 -50.54 7.06
C GLY A 390 87.07 -51.12 7.06
N SER A 391 87.81 -50.91 8.15
CA SER A 391 89.17 -51.41 8.42
C SER A 391 89.23 -52.94 8.38
N ASP A 392 89.31 -53.51 7.17
CA ASP A 392 89.18 -54.95 6.91
C ASP A 392 90.30 -55.49 5.99
N ASP A 393 91.40 -54.74 5.84
CA ASP A 393 92.67 -55.23 5.26
C ASP A 393 93.45 -56.10 6.29
N GLU A 394 92.76 -57.00 7.01
CA GLU A 394 93.33 -57.83 8.09
C GLU A 394 94.19 -59.03 7.60
N PHE A 395 94.34 -59.20 6.28
CA PHE A 395 94.98 -60.37 5.66
C PHE A 395 95.87 -60.02 4.46
N GLY A 396 97.10 -60.57 4.44
CA GLY A 396 98.04 -60.37 3.35
C GLY A 396 97.65 -61.11 2.06
N HIS A 397 97.44 -60.38 0.97
CA HIS A 397 97.00 -60.95 -0.32
C HIS A 397 98.07 -61.78 -1.05
N SER A 398 99.31 -61.82 -0.54
CA SER A 398 100.46 -62.55 -1.11
C SER A 398 100.99 -63.66 -0.19
N GLU A 399 100.22 -64.07 0.82
CA GLU A 399 100.59 -65.20 1.69
C GLU A 399 100.47 -66.53 0.92
N ASP A 400 101.53 -67.35 0.98
CA ASP A 400 101.50 -68.74 0.50
C ASP A 400 100.53 -69.61 1.32
N TYR A 401 100.12 -70.75 0.75
CA TYR A 401 99.21 -71.68 1.42
C TYR A 401 99.81 -72.21 2.74
N ASN A 402 99.14 -71.86 3.84
CA ASN A 402 99.46 -72.32 5.18
C ASN A 402 98.16 -72.68 5.90
N LEU A 403 98.07 -73.89 6.44
CA LEU A 403 96.88 -74.39 7.15
C LEU A 403 96.43 -73.43 8.27
N LYS A 404 97.37 -72.77 8.98
CA LYS A 404 97.04 -71.80 10.03
C LYS A 404 96.39 -70.52 9.47
N SER A 405 96.88 -70.02 8.34
CA SER A 405 96.30 -68.86 7.65
C SER A 405 94.96 -69.21 7.00
N PHE A 406 94.84 -70.39 6.40
CA PHE A 406 93.58 -70.94 5.88
C PHE A 406 92.51 -71.01 6.97
N THR A 407 92.81 -71.65 8.11
CA THR A 407 91.88 -71.73 9.24
C THR A 407 91.52 -70.35 9.80
N LYS A 408 92.47 -69.39 9.91
CA LYS A 408 92.14 -68.02 10.33
C LYS A 408 91.16 -67.35 9.36
N ARG A 409 91.40 -67.42 8.04
CA ARG A 409 90.50 -66.85 7.02
C ARG A 409 89.12 -67.51 6.99
N VAL A 410 89.05 -68.84 7.14
CA VAL A 410 87.76 -69.57 7.19
C VAL A 410 86.97 -69.21 8.45
N ASN A 411 87.62 -69.13 9.62
CA ASN A 411 86.95 -68.70 10.86
C ASN A 411 86.47 -67.25 10.79
N TYR A 412 87.28 -66.35 10.23
CA TYR A 412 86.90 -64.97 9.97
C TYR A 412 85.70 -64.91 9.01
N LEU A 413 85.73 -65.62 7.88
CA LEU A 413 84.65 -65.65 6.89
C LEU A 413 83.35 -66.24 7.49
N SER A 414 83.47 -67.23 8.39
CA SER A 414 82.35 -67.79 9.15
C SER A 414 81.73 -66.74 10.09
N SER A 415 82.56 -66.01 10.83
CA SER A 415 82.09 -64.94 11.72
C SER A 415 81.48 -63.76 10.95
N GLN A 416 82.06 -63.37 9.81
CA GLN A 416 81.54 -62.37 8.90
C GLN A 416 80.22 -62.84 8.26
N THR A 417 80.07 -64.13 7.94
CA THR A 417 78.82 -64.71 7.46
C THR A 417 77.73 -64.68 8.54
N ALA A 418 78.09 -64.91 9.81
CA ALA A 418 77.16 -64.80 10.93
C ALA A 418 76.69 -63.33 11.13
N THR A 419 77.61 -62.37 11.17
CA THR A 419 77.25 -60.94 11.33
C THR A 419 76.47 -60.40 10.13
N LEU A 420 76.83 -60.77 8.90
CA LEU A 420 76.08 -60.43 7.68
C LEU A 420 74.68 -61.07 7.68
N LYS A 421 74.52 -62.29 8.20
CA LYS A 421 73.21 -62.94 8.36
C LYS A 421 72.33 -62.16 9.34
N ASP A 422 72.89 -61.71 10.46
CA ASP A 422 72.16 -60.93 11.46
C ASP A 422 71.82 -59.54 10.92
N GLN A 423 72.78 -58.82 10.31
CA GLN A 423 72.55 -57.57 9.58
C GLN A 423 71.46 -57.73 8.51
N ARG A 424 71.44 -58.83 7.75
CA ARG A 424 70.37 -59.14 6.78
C ARG A 424 69.00 -59.25 7.46
N THR A 425 68.90 -59.80 8.69
CA THR A 425 67.62 -59.83 9.41
C THR A 425 67.19 -58.45 9.91
N VAL A 426 68.14 -57.62 10.38
CA VAL A 426 67.89 -56.23 10.79
C VAL A 426 67.46 -55.39 9.60
N LEU A 427 68.20 -55.43 8.49
CA LEU A 427 67.85 -54.74 7.24
C LEU A 427 66.50 -55.21 6.68
N LYS A 428 66.18 -56.51 6.72
CA LYS A 428 64.84 -56.99 6.34
C LYS A 428 63.75 -56.42 7.24
N ARG A 429 63.99 -56.27 8.55
CA ARG A 429 63.05 -55.64 9.48
C ARG A 429 62.90 -54.15 9.19
N GLN A 430 64.00 -53.43 8.98
CA GLN A 430 64.00 -52.01 8.63
C GLN A 430 63.30 -51.75 7.29
N ILE A 431 63.57 -52.54 6.24
CA ILE A 431 62.88 -52.44 4.95
C ILE A 431 61.37 -52.72 5.12
N LYS A 432 60.99 -53.71 5.94
CA LYS A 432 59.59 -53.97 6.24
C LYS A 432 58.94 -52.80 6.98
N GLN A 433 59.59 -52.26 8.01
CA GLN A 433 59.13 -51.10 8.76
C GLN A 433 59.02 -49.84 7.88
N GLN A 434 60.00 -49.59 7.00
CA GLN A 434 59.95 -48.46 6.08
C GLN A 434 58.82 -48.61 5.05
N ARG A 435 58.56 -49.82 4.56
CA ARG A 435 57.39 -50.10 3.70
C ARG A 435 56.08 -49.91 4.45
N GLU A 436 55.99 -50.36 5.70
CA GLU A 436 54.81 -50.13 6.55
C GLU A 436 54.59 -48.65 6.89
N LEU A 437 55.66 -47.89 7.12
CA LEU A 437 55.61 -46.44 7.34
C LEU A 437 55.22 -45.68 6.07
N ASN A 438 55.82 -46.02 4.92
CA ASN A 438 55.46 -45.42 3.64
C ASN A 438 54.00 -45.73 3.29
N ASN A 439 53.57 -46.99 3.38
CA ASN A 439 52.18 -47.39 3.11
C ASN A 439 51.18 -46.69 4.05
N LYS A 440 51.54 -46.44 5.31
CA LYS A 440 50.71 -45.63 6.23
C LYS A 440 50.67 -44.16 5.81
N SER A 441 51.81 -43.57 5.51
CA SER A 441 51.90 -42.18 5.05
C SER A 441 51.16 -41.96 3.72
N ASP A 442 51.17 -42.93 2.83
CA ASP A 442 50.46 -42.87 1.55
C ASP A 442 48.95 -43.10 1.77
N ALA A 443 48.53 -44.02 2.65
CA ALA A 443 47.12 -44.16 3.03
C ALA A 443 46.55 -42.91 3.74
N GLU A 444 47.35 -42.23 4.58
CA GLU A 444 46.98 -40.95 5.20
C GLU A 444 46.85 -39.82 4.16
N LYS A 445 47.73 -39.78 3.15
CA LYS A 445 47.61 -38.83 2.02
C LYS A 445 46.39 -39.14 1.16
N ASP A 446 46.10 -40.41 0.89
CA ASP A 446 44.94 -40.82 0.10
C ASP A 446 43.64 -40.48 0.85
N GLU A 447 43.60 -40.63 2.17
CA GLU A 447 42.47 -40.18 2.99
C GLU A 447 42.33 -38.64 3.01
N GLU A 448 43.42 -37.88 3.12
CA GLU A 448 43.34 -36.41 2.99
C GLU A 448 42.88 -36.02 1.57
N LEU A 449 43.41 -36.63 0.52
CA LEU A 449 43.00 -36.37 -0.87
C LEU A 449 41.51 -36.67 -1.08
N ALA A 450 40.99 -37.77 -0.51
CA ALA A 450 39.56 -38.09 -0.56
C ALA A 450 38.72 -37.02 0.15
N ARG A 451 39.11 -36.59 1.36
CA ARG A 451 38.44 -35.51 2.10
C ARG A 451 38.47 -34.19 1.32
N ARG A 452 39.59 -33.83 0.68
CA ARG A 452 39.70 -32.64 -0.19
C ARG A 452 38.83 -32.75 -1.44
N GLN A 453 38.70 -33.93 -2.02
CA GLN A 453 37.80 -34.17 -3.16
C GLN A 453 36.34 -33.98 -2.73
N GLU A 454 35.93 -34.53 -1.58
CA GLU A 454 34.59 -34.34 -1.02
C GLU A 454 34.30 -32.85 -0.69
N GLU A 455 35.26 -32.13 -0.09
CA GLU A 455 35.18 -30.67 0.11
C GLU A 455 34.95 -29.92 -1.21
N VAL A 456 35.70 -30.27 -2.27
CA VAL A 456 35.57 -29.66 -3.61
C VAL A 456 34.24 -30.02 -4.28
N GLU A 457 33.75 -31.24 -4.15
CA GLU A 457 32.45 -31.65 -4.69
C GLU A 457 31.30 -30.96 -3.96
N SER A 458 31.35 -30.90 -2.63
CA SER A 458 30.40 -30.15 -1.80
C SER A 458 30.36 -28.66 -2.18
N ALA A 459 31.54 -28.04 -2.34
CA ALA A 459 31.65 -26.65 -2.79
C ALA A 459 31.08 -26.46 -4.21
N ARG A 460 31.34 -27.39 -5.15
CA ARG A 460 30.74 -27.35 -6.50
C ARG A 460 29.22 -27.47 -6.46
N GLN A 461 28.67 -28.35 -5.62
CA GLN A 461 27.21 -28.46 -5.44
C GLN A 461 26.61 -27.18 -4.84
N ALA A 462 27.29 -26.54 -3.88
CA ALA A 462 26.88 -25.26 -3.33
C ALA A 462 26.88 -24.14 -4.39
N VAL A 463 27.91 -24.09 -5.25
CA VAL A 463 27.97 -23.15 -6.39
C VAL A 463 26.83 -23.40 -7.37
N VAL A 464 26.53 -24.66 -7.75
CA VAL A 464 25.40 -24.96 -8.66
C VAL A 464 24.04 -24.57 -8.06
N ARG A 465 23.86 -24.69 -6.73
CA ARG A 465 22.65 -24.18 -6.05
C ARG A 465 22.59 -22.65 -6.11
N ALA A 466 23.69 -21.97 -5.79
CA ALA A 466 23.77 -20.51 -5.86
C ALA A 466 23.58 -19.96 -7.30
N GLU A 467 24.12 -20.63 -8.32
CA GLU A 467 23.87 -20.34 -9.75
C GLU A 467 22.37 -20.43 -10.08
N ARG A 468 21.69 -21.50 -9.61
CA ARG A 468 20.24 -21.69 -9.82
C ARG A 468 19.41 -20.63 -9.09
N ASP A 469 19.76 -20.31 -7.85
CA ASP A 469 19.04 -19.31 -7.06
C ASP A 469 19.24 -17.89 -7.62
N ALA A 470 20.43 -17.58 -8.13
CA ALA A 470 20.70 -16.34 -8.85
C ALA A 470 19.89 -16.25 -10.16
N MET A 471 19.79 -17.35 -10.93
CA MET A 471 18.97 -17.40 -12.15
C MET A 471 17.47 -17.22 -11.83
N ASN A 472 16.98 -17.85 -10.75
CA ASN A 472 15.60 -17.65 -10.28
C ASN A 472 15.37 -16.17 -9.90
N ALA A 473 16.29 -15.55 -9.15
CA ALA A 473 16.19 -14.15 -8.76
C ALA A 473 16.23 -13.19 -9.97
N GLN A 474 17.03 -13.49 -11.00
CA GLN A 474 17.03 -12.74 -12.26
C GLN A 474 15.71 -12.85 -13.02
N ASN A 475 15.11 -14.04 -13.06
CA ASN A 475 13.79 -14.24 -13.68
C ASN A 475 12.69 -13.45 -12.94
N LEU A 476 12.65 -13.54 -11.60
CA LEU A 476 11.70 -12.76 -10.78
C LEU A 476 11.91 -11.24 -10.95
N LEU A 477 13.16 -10.77 -11.09
CA LEU A 477 13.43 -9.36 -11.36
C LEU A 477 12.94 -8.94 -12.75
N SER A 478 13.10 -9.80 -13.77
CA SER A 478 12.60 -9.54 -15.12
C SER A 478 11.07 -9.48 -15.15
N GLU A 479 10.40 -10.38 -14.44
CA GLU A 479 8.94 -10.41 -14.29
C GLU A 479 8.45 -9.14 -13.56
N ALA A 480 9.05 -8.79 -12.44
CA ALA A 480 8.70 -7.57 -11.69
C ALA A 480 8.94 -6.27 -12.49
N LEU A 481 9.98 -6.22 -13.35
CA LEU A 481 10.21 -5.09 -14.26
C LEU A 481 9.14 -5.03 -15.35
N GLN A 482 8.72 -6.17 -15.90
CA GLN A 482 7.66 -6.25 -16.91
C GLN A 482 6.29 -5.86 -16.32
N ASP A 483 5.99 -6.25 -15.08
CA ASP A 483 4.79 -5.82 -14.35
C ASP A 483 4.79 -4.31 -14.07
N LEU A 484 5.96 -3.74 -13.70
CA LEU A 484 6.10 -2.30 -13.49
C LEU A 484 5.93 -1.52 -14.81
N GLU A 485 6.46 -2.04 -15.92
CA GLU A 485 6.25 -1.46 -17.26
C GLU A 485 4.77 -1.50 -17.68
N GLN A 486 4.08 -2.63 -17.46
CA GLN A 486 2.63 -2.73 -17.66
C GLN A 486 1.85 -1.76 -16.77
N ALA A 487 2.17 -1.68 -15.48
CA ALA A 487 1.55 -0.74 -14.55
C ALA A 487 1.78 0.72 -14.96
N ARG A 488 2.96 1.07 -15.49
CA ARG A 488 3.24 2.38 -16.08
C ARG A 488 2.42 2.62 -17.34
N ALA A 489 2.32 1.66 -18.25
CA ALA A 489 1.47 1.77 -19.43
C ALA A 489 0.01 2.03 -19.02
N HIS A 490 -0.53 1.25 -18.09
CA HIS A 490 -1.87 1.47 -17.53
C HIS A 490 -2.01 2.84 -16.86
N ALA A 491 -1.01 3.31 -16.10
CA ALA A 491 -1.02 4.64 -15.49
C ALA A 491 -0.99 5.78 -16.53
N THR A 492 -0.25 5.62 -17.64
CA THR A 492 -0.28 6.62 -18.74
C THR A 492 -1.62 6.62 -19.48
N VAL A 493 -2.23 5.46 -19.73
CA VAL A 493 -3.58 5.37 -20.32
C VAL A 493 -4.63 5.97 -19.39
N ALA A 494 -4.54 5.71 -18.08
CA ALA A 494 -5.42 6.32 -17.08
C ALA A 494 -5.21 7.84 -16.99
N GLY A 495 -3.96 8.32 -17.05
CA GLY A 495 -3.64 9.75 -17.08
C GLY A 495 -4.18 10.46 -18.32
N ASN A 496 -4.08 9.83 -19.49
CA ASN A 496 -4.67 10.35 -20.73
C ASN A 496 -6.21 10.37 -20.64
N ALA A 497 -6.83 9.30 -20.11
CA ALA A 497 -8.28 9.26 -19.90
C ALA A 497 -8.75 10.30 -18.86
N GLN A 498 -7.93 10.60 -17.84
CA GLN A 498 -8.19 11.65 -16.85
C GLN A 498 -8.14 13.04 -17.52
N ALA A 499 -7.17 13.29 -18.40
CA ALA A 499 -7.08 14.53 -19.18
C ALA A 499 -8.27 14.68 -20.14
N ASP A 500 -8.61 13.64 -20.91
CA ASP A 500 -9.81 13.60 -21.77
C ASP A 500 -11.10 13.86 -21.00
N LEU A 501 -11.19 13.43 -19.73
CA LEU A 501 -12.33 13.70 -18.85
C LEU A 501 -12.34 15.15 -18.36
N GLN A 502 -11.19 15.73 -18.00
CA GLN A 502 -11.08 17.15 -17.62
C GLN A 502 -11.44 18.07 -18.79
N ASP A 503 -10.91 17.81 -19.99
CA ASP A 503 -11.27 18.55 -21.21
C ASP A 503 -12.78 18.47 -21.47
N ARG A 504 -13.39 17.30 -21.30
CA ARG A 504 -14.85 17.13 -21.41
C ARG A 504 -15.59 17.92 -20.34
N GLU A 505 -15.14 17.90 -19.10
CA GLU A 505 -15.78 18.61 -17.98
C GLU A 505 -15.72 20.14 -18.18
N GLU A 506 -14.59 20.68 -18.67
CA GLU A 506 -14.49 22.08 -19.10
C GLU A 506 -15.45 22.42 -20.26
N THR A 507 -15.57 21.53 -21.27
CA THR A 507 -16.54 21.75 -22.34
C THR A 507 -18.00 21.68 -21.86
N ILE A 508 -18.32 20.82 -20.89
CA ILE A 508 -19.64 20.75 -20.26
C ILE A 508 -19.92 22.05 -19.49
N GLU A 509 -18.97 22.56 -18.69
CA GLU A 509 -19.14 23.81 -17.96
C GLU A 509 -19.36 25.01 -18.92
N LEU A 510 -18.63 25.05 -20.05
CA LEU A 510 -18.82 26.03 -21.12
C LEU A 510 -20.19 25.89 -21.81
N LEU A 511 -20.68 24.67 -22.02
CA LEU A 511 -22.01 24.42 -22.58
C LEU A 511 -23.11 24.79 -21.58
N GLU A 512 -22.96 24.49 -20.30
CA GLU A 512 -23.89 24.92 -19.25
C GLU A 512 -23.96 26.45 -19.14
N LYS A 513 -22.82 27.15 -19.19
CA LYS A 513 -22.78 28.62 -19.21
C LYS A 513 -23.52 29.18 -20.43
N LYS A 514 -23.38 28.54 -21.60
CA LYS A 514 -24.14 28.90 -22.82
C LYS A 514 -25.63 28.60 -22.67
N ILE A 515 -26.02 27.45 -22.12
CA ILE A 515 -27.42 27.08 -21.87
C ILE A 515 -28.06 28.07 -20.89
N LYS A 516 -27.45 28.33 -19.72
CA LYS A 516 -27.91 29.33 -18.74
C LYS A 516 -28.07 30.72 -19.35
N LYS A 517 -27.16 31.12 -20.25
CA LYS A 517 -27.28 32.38 -20.99
C LYS A 517 -28.47 32.37 -21.97
N VAL A 518 -28.63 31.32 -22.77
CA VAL A 518 -29.76 31.18 -23.71
C VAL A 518 -31.10 31.07 -22.98
N GLU A 519 -31.15 30.41 -21.82
CA GLU A 519 -32.33 30.37 -20.96
C GLU A 519 -32.67 31.75 -20.37
N ALA A 520 -31.67 32.55 -19.98
CA ALA A 520 -31.89 33.92 -19.52
C ALA A 520 -32.37 34.83 -20.66
N GLU A 521 -31.78 34.73 -21.85
CA GLU A 521 -32.22 35.44 -23.06
C GLU A 521 -33.65 35.00 -23.49
N SER A 522 -33.97 33.71 -23.37
CA SER A 522 -35.29 33.15 -23.65
C SER A 522 -36.34 33.63 -22.64
N LYS A 523 -36.02 33.66 -21.34
CA LYS A 523 -36.89 34.23 -20.28
C LYS A 523 -37.15 35.71 -20.53
N LEU A 524 -36.11 36.50 -20.78
CA LEU A 524 -36.25 37.92 -21.13
C LEU A 524 -37.11 38.12 -22.39
N SER A 525 -36.98 37.25 -23.40
CA SER A 525 -37.82 37.28 -24.60
C SER A 525 -39.28 36.88 -24.30
N GLY A 526 -39.50 35.93 -23.39
CA GLY A 526 -40.83 35.52 -22.93
C GLY A 526 -41.53 36.61 -22.11
N ASP A 527 -40.83 37.22 -21.16
CA ASP A 527 -41.31 38.36 -20.38
C ASP A 527 -41.66 39.54 -21.31
N ARG A 528 -40.81 39.81 -22.32
CA ARG A 528 -41.05 40.83 -23.34
C ARG A 528 -42.25 40.50 -24.23
N ALA A 529 -42.50 39.23 -24.53
CA ALA A 529 -43.67 38.80 -25.28
C ALA A 529 -44.96 38.97 -24.47
N ALA A 530 -44.95 38.61 -23.18
CA ALA A 530 -46.08 38.82 -22.27
C ALA A 530 -46.37 40.32 -22.05
N GLU A 531 -45.34 41.15 -21.89
CA GLU A 531 -45.46 42.61 -21.80
C GLU A 531 -46.09 43.21 -23.07
N LEU A 532 -45.71 42.71 -24.25
CA LEU A 532 -46.34 43.09 -25.53
C LEU A 532 -47.77 42.58 -25.66
N GLU A 533 -48.10 41.38 -25.18
CA GLU A 533 -49.45 40.81 -25.23
C GLU A 533 -50.42 41.61 -24.33
N ILE A 534 -49.98 42.01 -23.13
CA ILE A 534 -50.71 42.93 -22.25
C ILE A 534 -50.92 44.29 -22.94
N ALA A 535 -49.87 44.88 -23.52
CA ALA A 535 -49.97 46.16 -24.22
C ALA A 535 -50.91 46.10 -25.45
N ILE A 536 -50.98 44.96 -26.13
CA ILE A 536 -51.94 44.73 -27.24
C ILE A 536 -53.37 44.62 -26.70
N ALA A 537 -53.59 43.93 -25.57
CA ALA A 537 -54.89 43.84 -24.92
C ALA A 537 -55.40 45.21 -24.45
N ASP A 538 -54.55 45.99 -23.76
CA ASP A 538 -54.86 47.36 -23.31
C ASP A 538 -55.17 48.28 -24.50
N LYS A 539 -54.38 48.20 -25.58
CA LYS A 539 -54.64 48.94 -26.81
C LYS A 539 -56.00 48.57 -27.43
N ARG A 540 -56.39 47.29 -27.40
CA ARG A 540 -57.69 46.83 -27.90
C ARG A 540 -58.84 47.38 -27.07
N VAL A 541 -58.71 47.37 -25.74
CA VAL A 541 -59.71 47.97 -24.83
C VAL A 541 -59.82 49.48 -25.04
N ALA A 542 -58.70 50.18 -25.26
CA ALA A 542 -58.70 51.60 -25.59
C ALA A 542 -59.37 51.89 -26.95
N GLU A 543 -59.12 51.07 -27.98
CA GLU A 543 -59.77 51.19 -29.29
C GLU A 543 -61.29 50.92 -29.22
N GLU A 544 -61.71 49.92 -28.44
CA GLU A 544 -63.13 49.65 -28.16
C GLU A 544 -63.81 50.83 -27.43
N ALA A 545 -63.14 51.42 -26.43
CA ALA A 545 -63.63 52.58 -25.70
C ALA A 545 -63.72 53.85 -26.58
N VAL A 546 -62.73 54.10 -27.44
CA VAL A 546 -62.76 55.21 -28.42
C VAL A 546 -63.89 55.02 -29.43
N SER A 547 -64.12 53.80 -29.90
CA SER A 547 -65.24 53.47 -30.79
C SER A 547 -66.61 53.71 -30.13
N ALA A 548 -66.76 53.30 -28.86
CA ALA A 548 -67.97 53.54 -28.07
C ALA A 548 -68.24 55.03 -27.86
N LEU A 549 -67.21 55.82 -27.53
CA LEU A 549 -67.31 57.28 -27.41
C LEU A 549 -67.66 57.95 -28.74
N GLN A 550 -67.10 57.49 -29.86
CA GLN A 550 -67.49 57.97 -31.20
C GLN A 550 -68.95 57.66 -31.53
N ALA A 551 -69.49 56.52 -31.09
CA ALA A 551 -70.90 56.18 -31.28
C ALA A 551 -71.82 57.07 -30.43
N ASP A 552 -71.48 57.32 -29.17
CA ASP A 552 -72.22 58.23 -28.29
C ASP A 552 -72.17 59.70 -28.77
N MET A 553 -71.03 60.16 -29.28
CA MET A 553 -70.93 61.48 -29.94
C MET A 553 -71.88 61.58 -31.14
N LYS A 554 -71.89 60.59 -32.04
CA LYS A 554 -72.82 60.56 -33.19
C LYS A 554 -74.29 60.56 -32.76
N LEU A 555 -74.62 59.91 -31.65
CA LEU A 555 -75.97 59.92 -31.08
C LEU A 555 -76.33 61.31 -30.53
N LYS A 556 -75.41 61.95 -29.79
CA LYS A 556 -75.57 63.32 -29.26
C LYS A 556 -75.70 64.36 -30.37
N ASP A 557 -74.89 64.28 -31.43
CA ASP A 557 -75.01 65.14 -32.61
C ASP A 557 -76.37 65.00 -33.30
N LYS A 558 -76.92 63.77 -33.36
CA LYS A 558 -78.27 63.54 -33.89
C LYS A 558 -79.35 64.13 -32.99
N ILE A 559 -79.20 64.03 -31.67
CA ILE A 559 -80.12 64.64 -30.70
C ILE A 559 -80.06 66.18 -30.77
N LEU A 560 -78.85 66.77 -30.92
CA LEU A 560 -78.68 68.20 -31.09
C LEU A 560 -79.35 68.70 -32.38
N LYS A 561 -79.12 68.04 -33.53
CA LYS A 561 -79.81 68.39 -34.78
C LYS A 561 -81.33 68.31 -34.67
N ASN A 562 -81.86 67.31 -33.97
CA ASN A 562 -83.30 67.25 -33.73
C ASN A 562 -83.77 68.45 -32.89
N LYS A 563 -83.04 68.82 -31.83
CA LYS A 563 -83.37 69.99 -31.01
C LYS A 563 -83.22 71.32 -31.76
N ASP A 564 -82.25 71.44 -32.66
CA ASP A 564 -82.10 72.61 -33.52
C ASP A 564 -83.29 72.73 -34.49
N ASN A 565 -83.75 71.61 -35.07
CA ASN A 565 -84.99 71.57 -35.86
C ASN A 565 -86.22 71.93 -35.00
N ASP A 566 -86.36 71.37 -33.79
CA ASP A 566 -87.45 71.71 -32.85
C ASP A 566 -87.42 73.21 -32.50
N ILE A 567 -86.24 73.81 -32.35
CA ILE A 567 -86.03 75.24 -32.11
C ILE A 567 -86.43 76.05 -33.36
N ASP A 568 -86.11 75.60 -34.57
CA ASP A 568 -86.52 76.28 -35.81
C ASP A 568 -88.03 76.18 -36.07
N GLU A 569 -88.67 75.06 -35.74
CA GLU A 569 -90.13 74.92 -35.72
C GLU A 569 -90.78 75.83 -34.66
N LEU A 570 -90.18 75.91 -33.46
CA LEU A 570 -90.60 76.87 -32.43
C LEU A 570 -90.37 78.32 -32.86
N ASN A 571 -89.33 78.62 -33.63
CA ASN A 571 -89.07 79.94 -34.19
C ASN A 571 -90.07 80.30 -35.32
N MET A 572 -90.48 79.33 -36.14
CA MET A 572 -91.54 79.52 -37.14
C MET A 572 -92.90 79.72 -36.48
N THR A 573 -93.29 78.88 -35.52
CA THR A 573 -94.53 79.09 -34.77
C THR A 573 -94.50 80.36 -33.93
N LEU A 574 -93.34 80.79 -33.40
CA LEU A 574 -93.18 82.11 -32.79
C LEU A 574 -93.33 83.23 -33.83
N ALA A 575 -92.83 83.06 -35.06
CA ALA A 575 -93.02 84.04 -36.14
C ALA A 575 -94.48 84.13 -36.58
N GLU A 576 -95.17 82.99 -36.74
CA GLU A 576 -96.60 82.88 -36.99
C GLU A 576 -97.39 83.55 -35.88
N LEU A 577 -97.22 83.14 -34.62
CA LEU A 577 -97.84 83.78 -33.45
C LEU A 577 -97.50 85.26 -33.34
N LYS A 578 -96.31 85.71 -33.77
CA LYS A 578 -95.95 87.13 -33.80
C LYS A 578 -96.64 87.88 -34.94
N THR A 579 -96.88 87.25 -36.09
CA THR A 579 -97.74 87.81 -37.15
C THR A 579 -99.21 87.81 -36.74
N GLU A 580 -99.72 86.75 -36.12
CA GLU A 580 -101.06 86.70 -35.54
C GLU A 580 -101.24 87.74 -34.44
N VAL A 581 -100.27 87.90 -33.53
CA VAL A 581 -100.28 89.00 -32.53
C VAL A 581 -100.20 90.36 -33.20
N THR A 582 -99.56 90.50 -34.35
CA THR A 582 -99.54 91.77 -35.10
C THR A 582 -100.87 92.06 -35.80
N ILE A 583 -101.51 91.02 -36.38
CA ILE A 583 -102.84 91.09 -36.99
C ILE A 583 -103.88 91.36 -35.90
N ALA A 584 -103.93 90.55 -34.85
CA ALA A 584 -104.79 90.73 -33.70
C ALA A 584 -104.54 92.08 -33.02
N ARG A 585 -103.32 92.64 -33.01
CA ARG A 585 -103.06 93.99 -32.50
C ARG A 585 -103.57 95.09 -33.43
N ALA A 586 -103.52 94.90 -34.74
CA ALA A 586 -104.15 95.81 -35.71
C ALA A 586 -105.69 95.73 -35.64
N GLU A 587 -106.25 94.55 -35.41
CA GLU A 587 -107.67 94.33 -35.16
C GLU A 587 -108.11 94.90 -33.79
N LEU A 588 -107.27 94.81 -32.76
CA LEU A 588 -107.51 95.36 -31.42
C LEU A 588 -107.42 96.89 -31.41
N ASP A 589 -106.42 97.49 -32.07
CA ASP A 589 -106.34 98.95 -32.26
C ASP A 589 -107.51 99.47 -33.14
N GLY A 590 -108.08 98.62 -34.00
CA GLY A 590 -109.31 98.90 -34.74
C GLY A 590 -110.61 98.73 -33.95
N ALA A 591 -110.59 97.98 -32.84
CA ALA A 591 -111.80 97.54 -32.12
C ALA A 591 -111.93 98.04 -30.66
N TYR A 592 -110.92 98.70 -30.08
CA TYR A 592 -110.98 99.20 -28.69
C TYR A 592 -110.53 100.66 -28.51
N GLY A 593 -111.46 101.58 -28.77
CA GLY A 593 -111.42 102.93 -28.21
C GLY A 593 -111.99 102.96 -26.78
N THR A 594 -111.22 103.46 -25.80
CA THR A 594 -111.57 103.62 -24.36
C THR A 594 -111.79 102.31 -23.57
N ARG A 595 -111.39 102.17 -22.30
CA ARG A 595 -110.45 102.93 -21.44
C ARG A 595 -110.18 102.05 -20.20
N ALA A 596 -108.91 101.84 -19.83
CA ALA A 596 -108.36 101.60 -18.46
C ALA A 596 -109.15 100.83 -17.36
N GLU A 597 -110.18 100.05 -17.69
CA GLU A 597 -110.94 99.18 -16.78
C GLU A 597 -110.82 97.72 -17.25
N ARG A 598 -110.79 96.78 -16.30
CA ARG A 598 -110.65 95.31 -16.48
C ARG A 598 -109.23 94.77 -16.74
N ALA A 599 -108.24 95.28 -16.00
CA ALA A 599 -106.98 94.58 -15.73
C ALA A 599 -106.73 94.40 -14.21
N ALA A 600 -107.81 94.34 -13.42
CA ALA A 600 -107.78 94.11 -11.98
C ALA A 600 -107.76 92.61 -11.60
N ASP A 601 -107.93 91.72 -12.59
CA ASP A 601 -108.20 90.29 -12.38
C ASP A 601 -106.92 89.44 -12.24
N VAL A 602 -105.88 89.99 -11.60
CA VAL A 602 -104.56 89.34 -11.35
C VAL A 602 -104.49 88.76 -9.91
N ALA A 603 -105.58 88.80 -9.15
CA ALA A 603 -105.56 88.65 -7.68
C ALA A 603 -106.09 87.32 -7.09
N ALA A 604 -106.13 86.21 -7.84
CA ALA A 604 -106.60 84.92 -7.31
C ALA A 604 -105.77 83.70 -7.79
N LEU A 605 -105.68 82.68 -6.93
CA LEU A 605 -105.04 81.35 -7.11
C LEU A 605 -103.55 81.19 -6.76
N LYS A 606 -103.20 81.43 -5.49
CA LYS A 606 -102.04 80.81 -4.81
C LYS A 606 -102.42 80.42 -3.38
N ASN A 607 -102.84 79.16 -3.18
CA ASN A 607 -102.82 78.40 -1.91
C ASN A 607 -103.53 77.05 -2.11
N ASN A 608 -102.79 75.94 -2.06
CA ASN A 608 -103.40 74.61 -1.87
C ASN A 608 -102.48 73.72 -1.01
N ALA A 609 -103.01 73.20 0.10
CA ALA A 609 -102.26 72.52 1.16
C ALA A 609 -101.68 71.16 0.76
N GLU A 610 -102.16 70.61 -0.36
CA GLU A 610 -101.78 69.29 -0.88
C GLU A 610 -100.31 69.22 -1.31
N VAL A 611 -99.76 70.32 -1.84
CA VAL A 611 -98.33 70.44 -2.22
C VAL A 611 -97.42 70.37 -1.00
N GLN A 612 -97.79 71.02 0.11
CA GLN A 612 -97.04 70.92 1.38
C GLN A 612 -97.11 69.51 1.97
N ARG A 613 -98.27 68.84 1.86
CA ARG A 613 -98.46 67.49 2.38
C ARG A 613 -97.57 66.46 1.67
N LEU A 614 -97.46 66.53 0.35
CA LEU A 614 -96.58 65.66 -0.44
C LEU A 614 -95.10 65.93 -0.15
N SER A 615 -94.70 67.20 0.00
CA SER A 615 -93.34 67.56 0.41
C SER A 615 -92.94 66.90 1.74
N ASN A 616 -93.82 66.99 2.75
CA ASN A 616 -93.57 66.40 4.07
C ASN A 616 -93.53 64.86 4.05
N GLN A 617 -94.25 64.20 3.13
CA GLN A 617 -94.14 62.75 2.95
C GLN A 617 -92.81 62.34 2.32
N ILE A 618 -92.31 63.08 1.32
CA ILE A 618 -90.99 62.83 0.71
C ILE A 618 -89.88 63.01 1.76
N GLU A 619 -89.98 64.03 2.61
CA GLU A 619 -89.01 64.28 3.68
C GLU A 619 -89.01 63.16 4.74
N LYS A 620 -90.20 62.67 5.12
CA LYS A 620 -90.34 61.53 6.05
C LYS A 620 -89.76 60.24 5.48
N LEU A 621 -90.05 59.92 4.22
CA LEU A 621 -89.52 58.72 3.54
C LEU A 621 -88.00 58.78 3.37
N LYS A 622 -87.42 59.96 3.11
CA LYS A 622 -85.95 60.13 3.10
C LYS A 622 -85.33 59.88 4.47
N LYS A 623 -85.97 60.34 5.55
CA LYS A 623 -85.50 60.11 6.92
C LYS A 623 -85.62 58.64 7.34
N GLU A 624 -86.70 57.97 6.94
CA GLU A 624 -86.88 56.53 7.16
C GLU A 624 -85.84 55.70 6.39
N LEU A 625 -85.57 56.03 5.12
CA LEU A 625 -84.55 55.36 4.32
C LEU A 625 -83.13 55.56 4.87
N ALA A 626 -82.80 56.76 5.37
CA ALA A 626 -81.53 57.03 6.05
C ALA A 626 -81.37 56.19 7.34
N GLY A 627 -82.43 56.12 8.16
CA GLY A 627 -82.44 55.27 9.36
C GLY A 627 -82.22 53.79 9.04
N THR A 628 -82.91 53.26 8.02
CA THR A 628 -82.71 51.84 7.63
C THR A 628 -81.31 51.54 7.10
N ALA A 629 -80.60 52.53 6.53
CA ALA A 629 -79.21 52.36 6.12
C ALA A 629 -78.26 52.32 7.33
N GLU A 630 -78.50 53.18 8.33
CA GLU A 630 -77.75 53.22 9.60
C GLU A 630 -77.98 51.94 10.44
N ASP A 631 -79.22 51.44 10.48
CA ASP A 631 -79.55 50.15 11.12
C ASP A 631 -78.81 48.97 10.45
N LEU A 632 -78.75 48.94 9.12
CA LEU A 632 -78.01 47.90 8.37
C LEU A 632 -76.49 48.00 8.63
N GLU A 633 -75.93 49.20 8.73
CA GLU A 633 -74.52 49.38 9.11
C GLU A 633 -74.26 48.87 10.53
N SER A 634 -75.13 49.16 11.50
CA SER A 634 -75.01 48.63 12.86
C SER A 634 -75.08 47.10 12.89
N ILE A 635 -76.05 46.50 12.19
CA ILE A 635 -76.21 45.04 12.13
C ILE A 635 -74.98 44.36 11.50
N THR A 636 -74.39 44.92 10.43
CA THR A 636 -73.18 44.33 9.83
C THR A 636 -71.97 44.43 10.75
N LYS A 637 -71.84 45.54 11.50
CA LYS A 637 -70.79 45.73 12.52
C LYS A 637 -70.93 44.78 13.71
N GLU A 638 -72.15 44.56 14.19
CA GLU A 638 -72.45 43.56 15.23
C GLU A 638 -72.18 42.14 14.74
N THR A 639 -72.55 41.82 13.50
CA THR A 639 -72.29 40.50 12.88
C THR A 639 -70.78 40.23 12.77
N LEU A 640 -69.98 41.22 12.36
CA LEU A 640 -68.51 41.14 12.34
C LEU A 640 -67.90 41.04 13.74
N GLY A 641 -68.55 41.63 14.75
CA GLY A 641 -68.17 41.46 16.16
C GLY A 641 -68.41 40.03 16.65
N ALA A 642 -69.58 39.47 16.37
CA ALA A 642 -69.96 38.11 16.75
C ALA A 642 -69.08 37.05 16.09
N GLU A 643 -68.73 37.19 14.80
CA GLU A 643 -67.79 36.28 14.14
C GLU A 643 -66.37 36.37 14.73
N ARG A 644 -65.92 37.54 15.19
CA ARG A 644 -64.62 37.67 15.90
C ARG A 644 -64.65 36.98 17.26
N GLU A 645 -65.70 37.22 18.06
CA GLU A 645 -65.87 36.56 19.35
C GLU A 645 -65.97 35.04 19.21
N LYS A 646 -66.66 34.55 18.17
CA LYS A 646 -66.72 33.14 17.81
C LYS A 646 -65.33 32.56 17.49
N VAL A 647 -64.51 33.23 16.68
CA VAL A 647 -63.13 32.78 16.40
C VAL A 647 -62.27 32.76 17.67
N GLU A 648 -62.42 33.74 18.56
CA GLU A 648 -61.74 33.72 19.88
C GLU A 648 -62.21 32.56 20.78
N LEU A 649 -63.51 32.22 20.75
CA LEU A 649 -64.07 31.11 21.49
C LEU A 649 -63.65 29.75 20.90
N GLU A 650 -63.55 29.63 19.58
CA GLU A 650 -63.01 28.46 18.88
C GLU A 650 -61.53 28.24 19.25
N SER A 651 -60.70 29.30 19.25
CA SER A 651 -59.30 29.22 19.71
C SER A 651 -59.18 28.77 21.17
N LYS A 652 -60.03 29.32 22.06
CA LYS A 652 -60.07 28.90 23.48
C LYS A 652 -60.55 27.45 23.62
N LEU A 653 -61.51 27.02 22.80
CA LEU A 653 -61.99 25.63 22.78
C LEU A 653 -60.87 24.67 22.39
N ASP A 654 -60.11 24.96 21.33
CA ASP A 654 -58.97 24.15 20.89
C ASP A 654 -57.87 24.06 21.97
N GLU A 655 -57.54 25.18 22.63
CA GLU A 655 -56.62 25.17 23.78
C GLU A 655 -57.14 24.27 24.92
N THR A 656 -58.43 24.35 25.26
CA THR A 656 -59.01 23.47 26.29
C THR A 656 -59.09 22.01 25.87
N LEU A 657 -59.29 21.71 24.58
CA LEU A 657 -59.27 20.34 24.05
C LEU A 657 -57.86 19.74 24.10
N GLN A 658 -56.83 20.51 23.75
CA GLN A 658 -55.43 20.08 23.91
C GLN A 658 -55.05 19.90 25.38
N ALA A 659 -55.51 20.78 26.27
CA ALA A 659 -55.30 20.63 27.72
C ALA A 659 -56.03 19.38 28.25
N LYS A 660 -57.27 19.13 27.82
CA LYS A 660 -58.03 17.92 28.14
C LYS A 660 -57.31 16.66 27.68
N GLN A 661 -56.80 16.62 26.44
CA GLN A 661 -56.04 15.46 25.93
C GLN A 661 -54.78 15.18 26.74
N LYS A 662 -54.04 16.22 27.17
CA LYS A 662 -52.88 16.08 28.06
C LYS A 662 -53.28 15.49 29.41
N VAL A 663 -54.33 16.02 30.04
CA VAL A 663 -54.84 15.52 31.32
C VAL A 663 -55.41 14.10 31.18
N GLU A 664 -56.09 13.76 30.07
CA GLU A 664 -56.55 12.38 29.82
C GLU A 664 -55.38 11.41 29.66
N ALA A 665 -54.29 11.81 28.99
CA ALA A 665 -53.07 11.00 28.91
C ALA A 665 -52.35 10.86 30.27
N GLU A 666 -52.36 11.90 31.12
CA GLU A 666 -51.85 11.83 32.50
C GLU A 666 -52.74 10.95 33.39
N VAL A 667 -54.07 11.02 33.23
CA VAL A 667 -55.04 10.15 33.93
C VAL A 667 -54.90 8.70 33.49
N GLU A 668 -54.64 8.42 32.21
CA GLU A 668 -54.43 7.05 31.75
C GLU A 668 -53.09 6.49 32.27
N LYS A 669 -52.01 7.29 32.27
CA LYS A 669 -50.76 6.91 32.97
C LYS A 669 -50.96 6.70 34.47
N ALA A 670 -51.78 7.54 35.12
CA ALA A 670 -52.11 7.37 36.53
C ALA A 670 -52.98 6.11 36.75
N ARG A 671 -53.84 5.74 35.80
CA ARG A 671 -54.59 4.47 35.82
C ARG A 671 -53.69 3.26 35.60
N GLU A 672 -52.72 3.33 34.70
CA GLU A 672 -51.68 2.29 34.54
C GLU A 672 -50.89 2.14 35.83
N GLN A 673 -50.44 3.24 36.45
CA GLN A 673 -49.75 3.22 37.75
C GLN A 673 -50.64 2.70 38.89
N ILE A 674 -51.94 3.05 38.90
CA ILE A 674 -52.90 2.50 39.86
C ILE A 674 -53.14 1.02 39.58
N ALA A 675 -53.13 0.57 38.33
CA ALA A 675 -53.28 -0.84 37.96
C ALA A 675 -52.05 -1.65 38.38
N THR A 676 -50.83 -1.16 38.16
CA THR A 676 -49.61 -1.83 38.66
C THR A 676 -49.57 -1.84 40.19
N LEU A 677 -49.92 -0.72 40.84
CA LEU A 677 -50.04 -0.66 42.30
C LEU A 677 -51.19 -1.53 42.84
N GLN A 678 -52.26 -1.76 42.07
CA GLN A 678 -53.34 -2.68 42.42
C GLN A 678 -52.92 -4.14 42.20
N GLU A 679 -52.12 -4.45 41.17
CA GLU A 679 -51.55 -5.78 40.97
C GLU A 679 -50.54 -6.13 42.08
N GLU A 680 -49.67 -5.19 42.47
CA GLU A 680 -48.81 -5.29 43.65
C GLU A 680 -49.64 -5.44 44.93
N LEU A 681 -50.67 -4.60 45.13
CA LEU A 681 -51.46 -4.57 46.34
C LEU A 681 -52.46 -5.74 46.43
N ASP A 682 -52.89 -6.33 45.33
CA ASP A 682 -53.64 -7.59 45.29
C ASP A 682 -52.72 -8.80 45.45
N GLY A 683 -51.49 -8.76 44.93
CA GLY A 683 -50.41 -9.67 45.32
C GLY A 683 -50.14 -9.65 46.84
N HIS A 684 -50.26 -8.48 47.47
CA HIS A 684 -50.20 -8.33 48.92
C HIS A 684 -51.53 -8.62 49.67
N ARG A 685 -52.71 -8.41 49.06
CA ARG A 685 -54.04 -8.70 49.66
C ARG A 685 -54.47 -10.16 49.57
N LEU A 686 -53.97 -10.92 48.60
CA LEU A 686 -53.98 -12.39 48.63
C LEU A 686 -53.17 -12.96 49.82
N ARG A 687 -52.49 -12.10 50.60
CA ARG A 687 -51.80 -12.46 51.85
C ARG A 687 -52.44 -11.91 53.13
N VAL A 688 -53.21 -10.81 53.11
CA VAL A 688 -53.94 -10.26 54.29
C VAL A 688 -55.21 -9.50 53.87
N GLY A 689 -56.36 -9.76 54.52
CA GLY A 689 -57.66 -9.17 54.16
C GLY A 689 -58.30 -8.19 55.18
N GLY A 690 -59.23 -7.36 54.67
CA GLY A 690 -60.31 -6.70 55.45
C GLY A 690 -60.21 -5.17 55.69
N GLY A 691 -61.30 -4.41 55.45
CA GLY A 691 -61.66 -3.20 56.24
C GLY A 691 -61.94 -1.82 55.58
N LYS A 692 -63.23 -1.51 55.33
CA LYS A 692 -64.04 -0.32 55.78
C LYS A 692 -63.66 1.18 55.52
N GLY A 693 -64.60 1.94 54.90
CA GLY A 693 -64.89 3.41 55.08
C GLY A 693 -64.16 4.44 54.16
N GLY A 694 -64.67 5.65 53.81
CA GLY A 694 -66.00 6.29 53.93
C GLY A 694 -66.02 7.83 53.64
N GLY A 695 -67.15 8.41 53.19
CA GLY A 695 -67.46 9.87 53.10
C GLY A 695 -66.97 10.64 51.84
N ALA A 696 -67.44 11.86 51.48
CA ALA A 696 -68.67 12.63 51.78
C ALA A 696 -68.75 13.87 50.83
N GLY A 697 -69.95 14.36 50.42
CA GLY A 697 -70.07 15.66 49.72
C GLY A 697 -71.28 15.85 48.79
N ALA A 698 -72.39 16.42 49.28
CA ALA A 698 -73.59 16.69 48.45
C ALA A 698 -74.41 17.92 48.91
N SER A 699 -73.76 18.99 49.40
CA SER A 699 -74.47 20.14 50.01
C SER A 699 -74.37 21.48 49.24
N MET A 700 -73.47 21.62 48.27
CA MET A 700 -73.27 22.91 47.56
C MET A 700 -74.23 23.16 46.39
N LEU A 701 -74.90 22.13 45.86
CA LEU A 701 -75.78 22.25 44.68
C LEU A 701 -77.18 22.84 45.00
N SER A 702 -77.56 22.91 46.28
CA SER A 702 -78.91 23.35 46.69
C SER A 702 -79.07 24.86 46.83
N GLU A 703 -77.96 25.61 46.88
CA GLU A 703 -77.96 27.05 47.12
C GLU A 703 -77.99 27.85 45.81
N GLN A 704 -77.21 27.42 44.81
CA GLN A 704 -77.21 28.01 43.47
C GLN A 704 -78.57 27.89 42.76
N PHE A 705 -79.26 26.74 42.88
CA PHE A 705 -80.59 26.53 42.29
C PHE A 705 -81.68 27.44 42.89
N ARG A 706 -81.51 27.92 44.13
CA ARG A 706 -82.45 28.87 44.74
C ARG A 706 -82.21 30.30 44.28
N ALA A 707 -81.02 30.65 43.81
CA ALA A 707 -80.72 31.97 43.26
C ALA A 707 -81.43 32.16 41.91
N THR A 708 -81.19 31.26 40.95
CA THR A 708 -81.77 31.29 39.60
C THR A 708 -83.30 31.35 39.62
N MET A 709 -83.95 30.54 40.46
CA MET A 709 -85.42 30.51 40.60
C MET A 709 -86.04 31.81 41.14
N ARG A 710 -85.29 32.69 41.82
CA ARG A 710 -85.78 34.02 42.20
C ARG A 710 -85.64 35.02 41.05
N GLU A 711 -84.57 34.89 40.29
CA GLU A 711 -84.23 35.76 39.17
C GLU A 711 -85.20 35.56 38.00
N GLU A 712 -85.52 34.31 37.64
CA GLU A 712 -86.56 34.00 36.65
C GLU A 712 -87.95 34.51 37.07
N ARG A 713 -88.32 34.36 38.36
CA ARG A 713 -89.59 34.89 38.87
C ARG A 713 -89.68 36.42 38.78
N LYS A 714 -88.57 37.13 38.92
CA LYS A 714 -88.51 38.58 38.73
C LYS A 714 -88.70 38.93 37.25
N LYS A 715 -87.98 38.25 36.35
CA LYS A 715 -88.09 38.43 34.90
C LYS A 715 -89.51 38.20 34.40
N PHE A 716 -90.14 37.08 34.77
CA PHE A 716 -91.55 36.81 34.44
C PHE A 716 -92.52 37.89 34.94
N GLN A 717 -92.23 38.57 36.06
CA GLN A 717 -93.05 39.69 36.54
C GLN A 717 -92.83 41.01 35.79
N GLU A 718 -91.66 41.19 35.17
CA GLU A 718 -91.34 42.33 34.31
C GLU A 718 -91.97 42.10 32.92
N ASP A 719 -91.80 40.91 32.33
CA ASP A 719 -92.45 40.49 31.08
C ASP A 719 -93.99 40.63 31.15
N LEU A 720 -94.62 40.18 32.24
CA LEU A 720 -96.07 40.30 32.41
C LEU A 720 -96.56 41.75 32.58
N ARG A 721 -95.69 42.66 33.06
CA ARG A 721 -95.98 44.10 33.11
C ARG A 721 -95.82 44.72 31.73
N GLU A 722 -94.79 44.34 30.98
CA GLU A 722 -94.56 44.87 29.65
C GLU A 722 -95.65 44.43 28.67
N GLU A 723 -96.03 43.15 28.67
CA GLU A 723 -97.14 42.64 27.86
C GLU A 723 -98.47 43.33 28.20
N ARG A 724 -98.76 43.58 29.49
CA ARG A 724 -99.92 44.40 29.89
C ARG A 724 -99.80 45.85 29.44
N GLY A 725 -98.59 46.40 29.35
CA GLY A 725 -98.32 47.73 28.79
C GLY A 725 -98.53 47.79 27.27
N ARG A 726 -98.06 46.78 26.53
CA ARG A 726 -98.28 46.63 25.09
C ARG A 726 -99.77 46.41 24.79
N ALA A 727 -100.45 45.55 25.54
CA ALA A 727 -101.89 45.36 25.43
C ALA A 727 -102.68 46.67 25.63
N ARG A 728 -102.35 47.47 26.66
CA ARG A 728 -102.97 48.79 26.87
C ARG A 728 -102.68 49.77 25.73
N ARG A 729 -101.46 49.82 25.20
CA ARG A 729 -101.13 50.65 24.02
C ARG A 729 -101.94 50.22 22.80
N LEU A 730 -102.05 48.92 22.54
CA LEU A 730 -102.86 48.37 21.46
C LEU A 730 -104.36 48.61 21.68
N GLU A 731 -104.87 48.57 22.91
CA GLU A 731 -106.24 48.95 23.26
C GLU A 731 -106.48 50.45 23.08
N GLU A 732 -105.54 51.31 23.45
CA GLU A 732 -105.59 52.76 23.22
C GLU A 732 -105.53 53.11 21.74
N GLU A 733 -104.71 52.41 20.95
CA GLU A 733 -104.65 52.52 19.49
C GLU A 733 -105.92 51.97 18.83
N LEU A 734 -106.45 50.82 19.28
CA LEU A 734 -107.77 50.32 18.84
C LEU A 734 -108.89 51.28 19.22
N ALA A 735 -108.85 51.90 20.39
CA ALA A 735 -109.82 52.92 20.80
C ALA A 735 -109.63 54.22 20.02
N ARG A 736 -108.41 54.58 19.61
CA ARG A 736 -108.12 55.71 18.73
C ARG A 736 -108.62 55.43 17.30
N LEU A 737 -108.39 54.23 16.78
CA LEU A 737 -108.89 53.75 15.49
C LEU A 737 -110.42 53.65 15.49
N LYS A 738 -111.04 53.13 16.55
CA LYS A 738 -112.51 53.14 16.75
C LYS A 738 -113.10 54.53 17.01
N ARG A 739 -112.28 55.55 17.28
CA ARG A 739 -112.69 56.96 17.36
C ARG A 739 -112.48 57.69 16.02
N SER A 740 -111.48 57.30 15.22
CA SER A 740 -111.27 57.85 13.86
C SER A 740 -112.17 57.18 12.81
N LEU A 741 -112.51 55.90 12.97
CA LEU A 741 -113.66 55.29 12.31
C LEU A 741 -114.91 55.65 13.11
N GLY A 742 -115.56 56.76 12.74
CA GLY A 742 -116.86 57.15 13.28
C GLY A 742 -117.92 56.04 13.11
N PRO A 743 -119.01 56.07 13.89
CA PRO A 743 -119.92 54.94 14.01
C PRO A 743 -120.64 54.61 12.69
N GLY A 744 -120.30 53.46 12.10
CA GLY A 744 -121.12 52.79 11.10
C GLY A 744 -120.47 52.58 9.73
N LYS A 745 -119.73 51.48 9.58
CA LYS A 745 -119.78 50.54 8.44
C LYS A 745 -118.78 49.40 8.63
N SER A 746 -119.26 48.26 9.13
CA SER A 746 -118.53 46.99 9.12
C SER A 746 -118.94 46.17 7.88
N PRO A 747 -118.02 45.82 6.97
CA PRO A 747 -118.29 44.83 5.94
C PRO A 747 -117.72 43.48 6.38
N LEU A 748 -118.52 42.70 7.13
CA LEU A 748 -118.56 41.23 7.22
C LEU A 748 -119.28 40.80 8.51
N SER A 749 -120.61 40.84 8.49
CA SER A 749 -121.47 39.97 9.27
C SER A 749 -122.63 39.55 8.35
N PRO A 750 -123.09 38.27 8.36
CA PRO A 750 -123.84 37.73 7.23
C PRO A 750 -125.29 38.18 7.16
N ARG A 751 -125.81 38.25 5.93
CA ARG A 751 -127.21 37.98 5.62
C ARG A 751 -127.30 37.25 4.29
#